data_AF-A0A957PW89-F1
#
_entry.id   AF-A0A957PW89-F1
#
_cell.length_a   1.000
_cell.length_b   1.000
_cell.length_c   1.000
_cell.angle_alpha   90.00
_cell.angle_beta   90.00
_cell.angle_gamma   90.00
#
_symmetry.space_group_name_H-M   'P 1'
#
loop_
_entity.id
_entity.type
_entity.pdbx_description
1 polymer ?
#
loop_
_entity_poly.entity_id
_entity_poly.type
_entity_poly.pdbx_seq_one_letter_code
_entity_poly.pdbx_strand_id
1 'polypeptide(L)'
;MTQNQSTNRPKIAAVCTEVRKFAHAQHFLDRFLEGYGWDSRHHRPPFDLVSLYVDQVPEGDLSRDRAARFPTMWIYPTVADALTLGTDTLAVDGVLLIGEHGEYGRNEKGQRLYPRYELFKQITAVYRMAGRSVPIFNDKHLSWRWDWAKEMYDISRELGFAFMAGSSLPVTWRTPSVDLPLGATVTEALCICYGGVDSYDFHGLETLQCMVERRQGGESGVKWLQAYKGENVWQAHHEGVWSRDLFESALSRSHTLTPSRPGFNNNFPTFDEMRQLTKEPVAYHYEHNDGLKCTMLLLNGLVQDFNFAAHLKEKDVPFSTQMYLPMPPARTTLANFFSPQVNHVEQMFLTGEEPYPLERTLLTSGLTEAGVDSLHQGEIKLETPHLAVAYQPNPQSTFWHEPRPSLKPTPAPLQLSPDRTRSLSLSKGTEQPLRLAVVATIYRYLSHAQHFCDRFLTGYPVGGHWHRPNIEIASLYVDQRPLGDQSIDRAREFGFTVYPTIAEALRCGGDSLAIDGVLIIGEHGEYPSNEKGQKLYPRYEFFQECVQVFETDGRSVPIYNDKHLSYSFEKAAKMVTDSRRLGFPLLAGSSLPVTWRLPDIELPLGCELEEALMVGVGGSDPMDYHALEAMQCMVERRKGGETGVRAVQLIEGDAVWQAGAAGRWSKELLEAALSRSDSPQGLTNEDARTQDLLGSGELQRLVEKPAAYFIEYNDGLRATLLMLNGAVKDFCFAAKLAGDPLPASTQFLLTPTPNVTYSACFVSKIEEMFVTGVAPYPAERTLIVSGMLESCLTSKVQGHERLETPHLNVTYQAPVQSHHAQW
;
A
#
# COMPACT_ATOMS: atom_id res chain seq x y z
N MET A 1 45.72 19.87 -12.00
CA MET A 1 45.20 21.25 -11.88
C MET A 1 43.73 21.16 -11.51
N THR A 2 43.42 21.20 -10.22
CA THR A 2 42.06 21.22 -9.67
C THR A 2 41.59 22.67 -9.64
N GLN A 3 40.72 23.06 -10.57
CA GLN A 3 40.03 24.35 -10.50
C GLN A 3 39.01 24.28 -9.37
N ASN A 4 39.26 25.07 -8.35
CA ASN A 4 38.39 25.39 -7.24
C ASN A 4 37.27 26.31 -7.79
N GLN A 5 36.14 25.77 -8.25
CA GLN A 5 34.93 26.56 -8.47
C GLN A 5 34.17 26.62 -7.16
N SER A 6 34.17 27.79 -6.52
CA SER A 6 33.22 28.12 -5.46
C SER A 6 31.81 28.15 -6.05
N THR A 7 31.04 27.08 -5.92
CA THR A 7 29.64 27.06 -6.37
C THR A 7 28.78 27.77 -5.33
N ASN A 8 28.53 29.07 -5.53
CA ASN A 8 27.57 29.81 -4.72
C ASN A 8 26.17 29.32 -5.09
N ARG A 9 25.49 28.61 -4.18
CA ARG A 9 24.14 28.06 -4.41
C ARG A 9 23.12 29.21 -4.42
N PRO A 10 22.10 29.21 -5.30
CA PRO A 10 21.12 30.29 -5.34
C PRO A 10 20.31 30.33 -4.04
N LYS A 11 19.99 31.55 -3.59
CA LYS A 11 19.36 31.82 -2.29
C LYS A 11 17.85 31.92 -2.43
N ILE A 12 17.10 31.33 -1.52
CA ILE A 12 15.63 31.39 -1.51
C ILE A 12 15.16 32.08 -0.22
N ALA A 13 14.15 32.94 -0.35
CA ALA A 13 13.35 33.44 0.75
C ALA A 13 12.01 32.69 0.83
N ALA A 14 11.53 32.43 2.04
CA ALA A 14 10.16 31.98 2.27
C ALA A 14 9.33 33.03 2.99
N VAL A 15 8.09 33.22 2.52
CA VAL A 15 7.08 34.11 3.08
C VAL A 15 5.86 33.25 3.42
N CYS A 16 5.64 33.01 4.71
CA CYS A 16 4.65 32.07 5.20
C CYS A 16 3.66 32.73 6.17
N THR A 17 2.42 32.24 6.20
CA THR A 17 1.44 32.67 7.21
C THR A 17 1.68 32.00 8.55
N GLU A 18 1.90 30.69 8.58
CA GLU A 18 2.36 29.95 9.78
C GLU A 18 3.24 28.76 9.38
N VAL A 19 4.06 28.26 10.30
CA VAL A 19 4.88 27.05 10.09
C VAL A 19 4.68 26.09 11.26
N ARG A 20 3.92 25.01 11.08
CA ARG A 20 3.72 23.97 12.10
C ARG A 20 3.58 22.58 11.48
N LYS A 21 3.53 21.54 12.31
CA LYS A 21 3.34 20.16 11.85
C LYS A 21 2.09 20.02 10.98
N PHE A 22 2.26 19.43 9.80
CA PHE A 22 1.27 19.23 8.74
C PHE A 22 0.73 20.50 8.08
N ALA A 23 1.26 21.68 8.39
CA ALA A 23 0.98 22.88 7.62
C ALA A 23 1.70 22.82 6.27
N HIS A 24 1.10 23.40 5.24
CA HIS A 24 1.70 23.53 3.91
C HIS A 24 3.15 24.04 3.96
N ALA A 25 3.41 25.12 4.73
CA ALA A 25 4.74 25.69 4.85
C ALA A 25 5.80 24.66 5.31
N GLN A 26 5.47 23.77 6.25
CA GLN A 26 6.39 22.70 6.66
C GLN A 26 6.83 21.87 5.46
N HIS A 27 5.88 21.46 4.62
CA HIS A 27 6.15 20.55 3.51
C HIS A 27 7.04 21.16 2.43
N PHE A 28 7.02 22.48 2.23
CA PHE A 28 7.95 23.16 1.32
C PHE A 28 9.30 23.42 1.99
N LEU A 29 9.31 24.03 3.18
CA LEU A 29 10.55 24.42 3.87
C LEU A 29 11.45 23.22 4.17
N ASP A 30 10.88 22.13 4.71
CA ASP A 30 11.65 20.94 5.07
C ASP A 30 12.30 20.28 3.84
N ARG A 31 11.68 20.39 2.65
CA ARG A 31 12.25 19.83 1.41
C ARG A 31 13.46 20.62 0.92
N PHE A 32 13.46 21.94 1.08
CA PHE A 32 14.62 22.78 0.77
C PHE A 32 15.72 22.67 1.84
N LEU A 33 15.36 22.45 3.12
CA LEU A 33 16.32 22.35 4.22
C LEU A 33 16.94 20.95 4.37
N GLU A 34 16.14 19.89 4.27
CA GLU A 34 16.54 18.50 4.58
C GLU A 34 16.69 17.63 3.32
N GLY A 35 16.00 17.98 2.23
CA GLY A 35 15.85 17.16 1.04
C GLY A 35 14.63 16.24 1.10
N TYR A 36 14.42 15.44 0.06
CA TYR A 36 13.27 14.55 -0.07
C TYR A 36 13.54 13.38 -1.02
N GLY A 37 12.70 12.33 -0.96
CA GLY A 37 12.79 11.20 -1.89
C GLY A 37 12.45 11.61 -3.32
N TRP A 38 13.35 11.34 -4.27
CA TRP A 38 13.15 11.54 -5.71
C TRP A 38 13.88 10.47 -6.51
N ASP A 39 13.25 9.87 -7.52
CA ASP A 39 13.84 8.80 -8.35
C ASP A 39 14.58 7.70 -7.56
N SER A 40 13.93 7.18 -6.51
CA SER A 40 14.48 6.16 -5.61
C SER A 40 15.76 6.55 -4.85
N ARG A 41 16.08 7.85 -4.74
CA ARG A 41 17.20 8.40 -3.95
C ARG A 41 16.75 9.54 -3.04
N HIS A 42 17.58 9.88 -2.05
CA HIS A 42 17.43 11.13 -1.30
C HIS A 42 18.00 12.28 -2.13
N HIS A 43 17.14 13.20 -2.57
CA HIS A 43 17.50 14.39 -3.34
C HIS A 43 17.60 15.61 -2.42
N ARG A 44 18.66 16.40 -2.61
CA ARG A 44 18.83 17.69 -1.95
C ARG A 44 18.74 18.80 -3.00
N PRO A 45 17.78 19.73 -2.91
CA PRO A 45 17.67 20.83 -3.84
C PRO A 45 18.99 21.59 -3.98
N PRO A 46 19.35 22.10 -5.17
CA PRO A 46 20.59 22.85 -5.38
C PRO A 46 20.54 24.30 -4.87
N PHE A 47 19.73 24.58 -3.85
CA PHE A 47 19.43 25.92 -3.33
C PHE A 47 19.64 26.03 -1.82
N ASP A 48 19.85 27.24 -1.33
CA ASP A 48 19.88 27.53 0.11
C ASP A 48 18.66 28.36 0.52
N LEU A 49 17.81 27.82 1.39
CA LEU A 49 16.77 28.60 2.06
C LEU A 49 17.45 29.44 3.16
N VAL A 50 17.57 30.75 2.92
CA VAL A 50 18.38 31.65 3.76
C VAL A 50 17.55 32.61 4.62
N SER A 51 16.28 32.79 4.29
CA SER A 51 15.40 33.70 5.03
C SER A 51 13.97 33.22 5.08
N LEU A 52 13.29 33.60 6.17
CA LEU A 52 11.91 33.25 6.45
C LEU A 52 11.17 34.45 7.05
N TYR A 53 10.01 34.81 6.51
CA TYR A 53 9.00 35.63 7.18
C TYR A 53 7.85 34.71 7.62
N VAL A 54 7.37 34.87 8.85
CA VAL A 54 6.21 34.14 9.37
C VAL A 54 5.23 35.14 9.99
N ASP A 55 4.00 35.18 9.47
CA ASP A 55 2.96 36.12 9.91
C ASP A 55 2.45 35.80 11.33
N GLN A 56 2.22 34.51 11.60
CA GLN A 56 1.63 34.00 12.84
C GLN A 56 2.46 32.88 13.44
N VAL A 57 2.54 32.87 14.77
CA VAL A 57 3.28 31.86 15.54
C VAL A 57 2.31 31.15 16.48
N PRO A 58 1.63 30.09 16.01
CA PRO A 58 0.72 29.32 16.85
C PRO A 58 1.48 28.36 17.78
N GLU A 59 0.72 27.68 18.66
CA GLU A 59 1.25 26.53 19.39
C GLU A 59 1.74 25.44 18.40
N GLY A 60 2.90 24.85 18.69
CA GLY A 60 3.52 23.86 17.80
C GLY A 60 4.27 24.47 16.60
N ASP A 61 4.57 25.77 16.63
CA ASP A 61 5.44 26.45 15.66
C ASP A 61 6.77 25.70 15.46
N LEU A 62 7.11 25.46 14.20
CA LEU A 62 8.36 24.82 13.78
C LEU A 62 9.37 25.84 13.25
N SER A 63 8.97 27.10 12.97
CA SER A 63 9.89 28.08 12.36
C SER A 63 11.14 28.32 13.21
N ARG A 64 10.97 28.48 14.54
CA ARG A 64 12.09 28.66 15.48
C ARG A 64 13.00 27.44 15.60
N ASP A 65 12.41 26.24 15.59
CA ASP A 65 13.18 25.00 15.58
C ASP A 65 14.04 24.91 14.31
N ARG A 66 13.47 25.22 13.14
CA ARG A 66 14.22 25.22 11.88
C ARG A 66 15.32 26.27 11.87
N ALA A 67 15.07 27.48 12.36
CA ALA A 67 16.12 28.50 12.49
C ALA A 67 17.28 28.04 13.42
N ALA A 68 16.98 27.31 14.50
CA ALA A 68 18.00 26.75 15.38
C ALA A 68 18.79 25.61 14.74
N ARG A 69 18.13 24.73 13.97
CA ARG A 69 18.76 23.59 13.27
C ARG A 69 19.56 24.01 12.03
N PHE A 70 19.16 25.11 11.38
CA PHE A 70 19.75 25.62 10.15
C PHE A 70 20.22 27.07 10.35
N PRO A 71 21.42 27.29 10.92
CA PRO A 71 21.89 28.62 11.32
C PRO A 71 22.14 29.59 10.15
N THR A 72 22.08 29.11 8.91
CA THR A 72 22.13 29.93 7.69
C THR A 72 20.76 30.52 7.30
N MET A 73 19.67 30.05 7.92
CA MET A 73 18.31 30.53 7.68
C MET A 73 17.88 31.50 8.80
N TRP A 74 17.55 32.73 8.44
CA TRP A 74 17.19 33.79 9.39
C TRP A 74 15.71 34.14 9.32
N ILE A 75 15.07 34.34 10.48
CA ILE A 75 13.70 34.83 10.54
C ILE A 75 13.72 36.35 10.57
N TYR A 76 12.98 36.98 9.67
CA TYR A 76 12.89 38.44 9.54
C TYR A 76 11.50 38.97 9.90
N PRO A 77 11.42 40.20 10.44
CA PRO A 77 10.16 40.78 10.91
C PRO A 77 9.27 41.30 9.78
N THR A 78 9.81 41.51 8.58
CA THR A 78 9.06 42.00 7.42
C THR A 78 9.38 41.18 6.17
N VAL A 79 8.44 41.16 5.23
CA VAL A 79 8.64 40.55 3.90
C VAL A 79 9.82 41.22 3.18
N ALA A 80 9.94 42.55 3.28
CA ALA A 80 11.04 43.30 2.68
C ALA A 80 12.40 42.83 3.21
N ASP A 81 12.57 42.76 4.54
CA ASP A 81 13.83 42.33 5.16
C ASP A 81 14.16 40.87 4.82
N ALA A 82 13.16 40.00 4.71
CA ALA A 82 13.37 38.61 4.30
C ALA A 82 13.93 38.52 2.87
N LEU A 83 13.46 39.38 1.96
CA LEU A 83 13.90 39.40 0.57
C LEU A 83 15.24 40.13 0.37
N THR A 84 15.53 41.14 1.19
CA THR A 84 16.79 41.91 1.11
C THR A 84 17.88 41.40 2.04
N LEU A 85 17.58 40.42 2.89
CA LEU A 85 18.46 39.93 3.97
C LEU A 85 18.91 41.08 4.90
N GLY A 86 17.99 42.01 5.19
CA GLY A 86 18.24 43.20 6.00
C GLY A 86 19.08 44.28 5.31
N THR A 87 19.30 44.19 3.99
CA THR A 87 19.99 45.22 3.20
C THR A 87 19.00 46.09 2.42
N ASP A 88 19.50 47.03 1.62
CA ASP A 88 18.66 47.94 0.82
C ASP A 88 18.29 47.39 -0.57
N THR A 89 18.76 46.19 -0.93
CA THR A 89 18.58 45.60 -2.27
C THR A 89 18.12 44.15 -2.20
N LEU A 90 17.38 43.69 -3.22
CA LEU A 90 16.96 42.28 -3.35
C LEU A 90 18.18 41.34 -3.33
N ALA A 91 18.21 40.39 -2.39
CA ALA A 91 19.38 39.58 -2.08
C ALA A 91 19.15 38.06 -2.23
N VAL A 92 17.98 37.67 -2.74
CA VAL A 92 17.59 36.29 -3.01
C VAL A 92 17.31 36.07 -4.50
N ASP A 93 17.33 34.81 -4.91
CA ASP A 93 17.19 34.32 -6.30
C ASP A 93 15.84 33.64 -6.55
N GLY A 94 15.00 33.44 -5.52
CA GLY A 94 13.63 32.92 -5.64
C GLY A 94 12.83 33.12 -4.35
N VAL A 95 11.49 33.12 -4.48
CA VAL A 95 10.58 33.32 -3.34
C VAL A 95 9.53 32.22 -3.26
N LEU A 96 9.40 31.59 -2.10
CA LEU A 96 8.29 30.70 -1.75
C LEU A 96 7.22 31.52 -1.01
N LEU A 97 6.05 31.72 -1.61
CA LEU A 97 4.89 32.36 -0.99
C LEU A 97 3.88 31.28 -0.58
N ILE A 98 3.87 30.94 0.71
CA ILE A 98 3.01 29.89 1.28
C ILE A 98 1.98 30.54 2.22
N GLY A 99 0.89 31.03 1.62
CA GLY A 99 -0.19 31.72 2.31
C GLY A 99 -1.39 30.83 2.65
N GLU A 100 -1.16 29.70 3.32
CA GLU A 100 -2.19 28.72 3.71
C GLU A 100 -2.10 28.42 5.21
N HIS A 101 -3.25 28.21 5.85
CA HIS A 101 -3.42 28.16 7.31
C HIS A 101 -3.18 29.48 8.06
N GLY A 102 -3.49 29.50 9.35
CA GLY A 102 -3.51 30.66 10.22
C GLY A 102 -4.92 31.19 10.50
N GLU A 103 -5.01 32.12 11.46
CA GLU A 103 -6.25 32.77 11.85
C GLU A 103 -6.52 34.03 11.01
N TYR A 104 -7.45 33.92 10.06
CA TYR A 104 -7.89 34.98 9.16
C TYR A 104 -9.42 35.09 9.12
N GLY A 105 -9.94 36.26 8.77
CA GLY A 105 -11.40 36.47 8.66
C GLY A 105 -12.07 35.59 7.61
N ARG A 106 -13.41 35.56 7.63
CA ARG A 106 -14.23 35.06 6.52
C ARG A 106 -15.09 36.18 5.96
N ASN A 107 -15.36 36.18 4.66
CA ASN A 107 -16.37 37.07 4.06
C ASN A 107 -17.78 36.48 4.14
N GLU A 108 -18.77 37.24 3.65
CA GLU A 108 -20.19 36.87 3.57
C GLU A 108 -20.48 35.65 2.70
N LYS A 109 -19.57 35.29 1.80
CA LYS A 109 -19.65 34.09 0.96
C LYS A 109 -19.07 32.85 1.66
N GLY A 110 -18.47 33.03 2.84
CA GLY A 110 -17.84 31.97 3.62
C GLY A 110 -16.36 31.73 3.29
N GLN A 111 -15.79 32.49 2.36
CA GLN A 111 -14.39 32.34 1.93
C GLN A 111 -13.42 32.73 3.03
N ARG A 112 -12.30 32.04 3.16
CA ARG A 112 -11.24 32.38 4.14
C ARG A 112 -10.31 33.42 3.51
N LEU A 113 -10.13 34.56 4.19
CA LEU A 113 -9.39 35.71 3.68
C LEU A 113 -7.88 35.55 3.86
N TYR A 114 -7.31 34.50 3.27
CA TYR A 114 -5.87 34.27 3.31
C TYR A 114 -5.10 35.39 2.57
N PRO A 115 -4.00 35.91 3.14
CA PRO A 115 -3.37 37.16 2.69
C PRO A 115 -2.40 36.96 1.51
N ARG A 116 -2.67 36.02 0.60
CA ARG A 116 -1.77 35.69 -0.53
C ARG A 116 -1.50 36.92 -1.40
N TYR A 117 -2.56 37.66 -1.73
CA TYR A 117 -2.47 38.87 -2.53
C TYR A 117 -1.66 39.95 -1.82
N GLU A 118 -1.93 40.22 -0.55
CA GLU A 118 -1.26 41.25 0.24
C GLU A 118 0.23 40.96 0.40
N LEU A 119 0.59 39.72 0.69
CA LEU A 119 1.99 39.27 0.78
C LEU A 119 2.69 39.36 -0.59
N PHE A 120 2.01 38.97 -1.68
CA PHE A 120 2.51 39.15 -3.03
C PHE A 120 2.75 40.62 -3.40
N LYS A 121 1.87 41.53 -2.98
CA LYS A 121 2.05 42.98 -3.20
C LYS A 121 3.27 43.51 -2.45
N GLN A 122 3.56 43.00 -1.25
CA GLN A 122 4.79 43.34 -0.51
C GLN A 122 6.04 42.84 -1.26
N ILE A 123 6.02 41.61 -1.78
CA ILE A 123 7.13 41.05 -2.58
C ILE A 123 7.38 41.92 -3.82
N THR A 124 6.34 42.22 -4.59
CA THR A 124 6.46 42.97 -5.85
C THR A 124 6.79 44.45 -5.63
N ALA A 125 6.47 45.02 -4.47
CA ALA A 125 6.97 46.34 -4.07
C ALA A 125 8.50 46.34 -3.94
N VAL A 126 9.09 45.30 -3.33
CA VAL A 126 10.56 45.13 -3.26
C VAL A 126 11.14 45.01 -4.66
N TYR A 127 10.51 44.25 -5.57
CA TYR A 127 11.00 44.11 -6.95
C TYR A 127 11.05 45.44 -7.68
N ARG A 128 10.00 46.26 -7.55
CA ARG A 128 9.94 47.60 -8.13
C ARG A 128 11.00 48.53 -7.54
N MET A 129 11.22 48.48 -6.23
CA MET A 129 12.25 49.30 -5.56
C MET A 129 13.67 48.87 -5.97
N ALA A 130 13.93 47.57 -6.08
CA ALA A 130 15.24 47.04 -6.44
C ALA A 130 15.53 47.10 -7.94
N GLY A 131 14.52 47.31 -8.79
CA GLY A 131 14.65 47.24 -10.25
C GLY A 131 15.01 45.84 -10.76
N ARG A 132 14.75 44.80 -9.97
CA ARG A 132 15.02 43.39 -10.26
C ARG A 132 13.90 42.53 -9.71
N SER A 133 13.47 41.53 -10.48
CA SER A 133 12.53 40.50 -10.08
C SER A 133 13.20 39.12 -10.05
N VAL A 134 12.63 38.20 -9.27
CA VAL A 134 13.03 36.78 -9.24
C VAL A 134 11.78 35.88 -9.23
N PRO A 135 11.89 34.60 -9.62
CA PRO A 135 10.73 33.72 -9.68
C PRO A 135 9.99 33.57 -8.34
N ILE A 136 8.68 33.38 -8.41
CA ILE A 136 7.81 33.18 -7.24
C ILE A 136 7.04 31.86 -7.41
N PHE A 137 6.98 31.06 -6.35
CA PHE A 137 5.98 30.01 -6.21
C PHE A 137 4.90 30.44 -5.22
N ASN A 138 3.63 30.41 -5.61
CA ASN A 138 2.46 30.67 -4.75
C ASN A 138 1.67 29.38 -4.52
N ASP A 139 1.58 28.94 -3.27
CA ASP A 139 0.81 27.75 -2.92
C ASP A 139 -0.72 27.95 -3.08
N LYS A 140 -1.39 27.00 -3.76
CA LYS A 140 -2.84 26.97 -4.09
C LYS A 140 -3.27 27.97 -5.18
N HIS A 141 -4.55 28.33 -5.19
CA HIS A 141 -5.11 29.41 -6.01
C HIS A 141 -4.44 30.74 -5.69
N LEU A 142 -4.45 31.67 -6.66
CA LEU A 142 -3.75 32.94 -6.55
C LEU A 142 -4.32 33.83 -5.44
N SER A 143 -5.65 33.98 -5.42
CA SER A 143 -6.38 34.76 -4.44
C SER A 143 -7.81 34.24 -4.32
N TRP A 144 -8.50 34.56 -3.23
CA TRP A 144 -9.93 34.27 -3.05
C TRP A 144 -10.83 35.22 -3.88
N ARG A 145 -10.25 36.27 -4.49
CA ARG A 145 -10.94 37.27 -5.32
C ARG A 145 -10.34 37.36 -6.72
N TRP A 146 -11.18 37.35 -7.76
CA TRP A 146 -10.76 37.35 -9.17
C TRP A 146 -9.91 38.55 -9.51
N ASP A 147 -10.37 39.76 -9.19
CA ASP A 147 -9.63 40.98 -9.52
C ASP A 147 -8.20 40.96 -8.94
N TRP A 148 -8.03 40.36 -7.77
CA TRP A 148 -6.73 40.18 -7.13
C TRP A 148 -5.91 39.09 -7.79
N ALA A 149 -6.51 37.94 -8.10
CA ALA A 149 -5.84 36.87 -8.84
C ALA A 149 -5.36 37.36 -10.22
N LYS A 150 -6.20 38.11 -10.93
CA LYS A 150 -5.91 38.71 -12.23
C LYS A 150 -4.81 39.76 -12.12
N GLU A 151 -4.85 40.61 -11.11
CA GLU A 151 -3.78 41.59 -10.88
C GLU A 151 -2.44 40.91 -10.55
N MET A 152 -2.43 39.83 -9.76
CA MET A 152 -1.20 39.07 -9.49
C MET A 152 -0.60 38.49 -10.78
N TYR A 153 -1.44 37.92 -11.64
CA TYR A 153 -1.04 37.46 -12.97
C TYR A 153 -0.47 38.61 -13.81
N ASP A 154 -1.18 39.74 -13.92
CA ASP A 154 -0.76 40.89 -14.72
C ASP A 154 0.56 41.49 -14.25
N ILE A 155 0.76 41.60 -12.93
CA ILE A 155 2.03 42.08 -12.35
C ILE A 155 3.18 41.13 -12.68
N SER A 156 2.94 39.81 -12.72
CA SER A 156 4.00 38.86 -13.10
C SER A 156 4.43 39.04 -14.56
N ARG A 157 3.48 39.34 -15.47
CA ARG A 157 3.77 39.67 -16.87
C ARG A 157 4.46 41.03 -16.98
N GLU A 158 3.99 42.04 -16.24
CA GLU A 158 4.55 43.40 -16.18
C GLU A 158 6.02 43.40 -15.74
N LEU A 159 6.33 42.69 -14.65
CA LEU A 159 7.66 42.65 -14.03
C LEU A 159 8.56 41.52 -14.56
N GLY A 160 8.04 40.69 -15.48
CA GLY A 160 8.81 39.71 -16.23
C GLY A 160 9.49 38.61 -15.41
N PHE A 161 8.81 38.05 -14.40
CA PHE A 161 9.34 36.91 -13.64
C PHE A 161 8.47 35.65 -13.82
N ALA A 162 9.10 34.48 -13.77
CA ALA A 162 8.36 33.21 -13.77
C ALA A 162 7.54 33.07 -12.50
N PHE A 163 6.25 32.78 -12.67
CA PHE A 163 5.30 32.68 -11.58
C PHE A 163 4.53 31.36 -11.66
N MET A 164 4.81 30.46 -10.73
CA MET A 164 4.12 29.18 -10.60
C MET A 164 3.13 29.25 -9.44
N ALA A 165 1.93 28.72 -9.65
CA ALA A 165 0.95 28.54 -8.60
C ALA A 165 0.23 27.20 -8.75
N GLY A 166 -0.65 26.87 -7.80
CA GLY A 166 -1.52 25.70 -7.87
C GLY A 166 -1.26 24.67 -6.78
N SER A 167 -1.83 23.48 -6.98
CA SER A 167 -1.75 22.36 -6.04
C SER A 167 -0.83 21.26 -6.53
N SER A 168 -0.61 20.26 -5.67
CA SER A 168 0.14 19.04 -6.05
C SER A 168 -0.66 18.10 -6.96
N LEU A 169 -1.98 18.28 -7.12
CA LEU A 169 -2.83 17.34 -7.86
C LEU A 169 -2.42 17.14 -9.32
N PRO A 170 -2.13 18.20 -10.11
CA PRO A 170 -1.71 18.04 -11.49
C PRO A 170 -0.40 17.27 -11.67
N VAL A 171 0.48 17.35 -10.66
CA VAL A 171 1.87 16.88 -10.72
C VAL A 171 2.10 15.58 -9.95
N THR A 172 1.15 15.15 -9.13
CA THR A 172 1.26 13.92 -8.34
C THR A 172 1.12 12.65 -9.19
N TRP A 173 1.30 11.51 -8.54
CA TRP A 173 1.08 10.18 -9.07
C TRP A 173 -0.38 9.96 -9.46
N ARG A 174 -0.58 9.05 -10.41
CA ARG A 174 -1.91 8.69 -10.89
C ARG A 174 -2.13 7.18 -10.86
N THR A 175 -3.37 6.77 -10.61
CA THR A 175 -3.76 5.36 -10.57
C THR A 175 -5.00 5.09 -11.42
N PRO A 176 -4.88 4.38 -12.55
CA PRO A 176 -3.63 3.93 -13.18
C PRO A 176 -2.76 5.12 -13.63
N SER A 177 -1.46 4.88 -13.84
CA SER A 177 -0.47 5.90 -14.23
C SER A 177 -0.64 6.35 -15.69
N VAL A 178 -1.75 7.02 -15.97
CA VAL A 178 -2.19 7.48 -17.29
C VAL A 178 -2.49 8.98 -17.31
N ASP A 179 -2.45 9.57 -18.49
CA ASP A 179 -2.85 10.96 -18.75
C ASP A 179 -3.72 11.03 -20.00
N LEU A 180 -4.48 12.11 -20.14
CA LEU A 180 -5.19 12.40 -21.38
C LEU A 180 -4.18 12.61 -22.52
N PRO A 181 -4.35 11.94 -23.68
CA PRO A 181 -3.51 12.18 -24.83
C PRO A 181 -3.57 13.66 -25.25
N LEU A 182 -2.42 14.22 -25.64
CA LEU A 182 -2.38 15.58 -26.19
C LEU A 182 -3.17 15.63 -27.49
N GLY A 183 -4.07 16.61 -27.62
CA GLY A 183 -4.96 16.76 -28.77
C GLY A 183 -6.17 15.83 -28.75
N ALA A 184 -6.49 15.18 -27.63
CA ALA A 184 -7.67 14.32 -27.53
C ALA A 184 -8.97 15.10 -27.77
N THR A 185 -9.95 14.47 -28.43
CA THR A 185 -11.30 15.03 -28.53
C THR A 185 -12.12 14.61 -27.31
N VAL A 186 -12.29 15.53 -26.36
CA VAL A 186 -13.03 15.34 -25.10
C VAL A 186 -14.42 15.96 -25.25
N THR A 187 -15.48 15.21 -24.94
CA THR A 187 -16.87 15.72 -25.03
C THR A 187 -17.47 16.07 -23.68
N GLU A 188 -17.07 15.35 -22.63
CA GLU A 188 -17.52 15.57 -21.26
C GLU A 188 -16.46 15.06 -20.28
N ALA A 189 -16.27 15.73 -19.15
CA ALA A 189 -15.36 15.31 -18.09
C ALA A 189 -15.95 15.55 -16.70
N LEU A 190 -15.53 14.74 -15.73
CA LEU A 190 -16.03 14.77 -14.37
C LEU A 190 -14.91 14.48 -13.37
N CYS A 191 -14.94 15.17 -12.22
CA CYS A 191 -14.09 14.88 -11.07
C CYS A 191 -14.95 14.68 -9.82
N ILE A 192 -14.77 13.55 -9.13
CA ILE A 192 -15.32 13.29 -7.80
C ILE A 192 -14.21 13.48 -6.77
N CYS A 193 -14.47 14.32 -5.78
CA CYS A 193 -13.56 14.60 -4.68
C CYS A 193 -14.31 14.92 -3.38
N TYR A 194 -13.62 15.51 -2.42
CA TYR A 194 -14.14 15.81 -1.08
C TYR A 194 -13.54 17.13 -0.59
N GLY A 195 -14.06 17.63 0.52
CA GLY A 195 -13.60 18.82 1.23
C GLY A 195 -14.59 19.97 1.16
N GLY A 196 -14.11 21.17 1.48
CA GLY A 196 -14.93 22.38 1.56
C GLY A 196 -14.90 23.23 0.30
N VAL A 197 -15.91 24.09 0.19
CA VAL A 197 -15.96 25.22 -0.74
C VAL A 197 -14.88 26.25 -0.39
N ASP A 198 -14.35 26.95 -1.40
CA ASP A 198 -13.20 27.89 -1.31
C ASP A 198 -11.94 27.24 -0.71
N SER A 199 -11.76 25.94 -0.93
CA SER A 199 -10.58 25.21 -0.47
C SER A 199 -10.30 23.97 -1.32
N TYR A 200 -11.17 22.96 -1.25
CA TYR A 200 -11.00 21.69 -1.95
C TYR A 200 -11.75 21.62 -3.28
N ASP A 201 -12.76 22.46 -3.49
CA ASP A 201 -13.30 22.72 -4.82
C ASP A 201 -12.22 23.18 -5.80
N PHE A 202 -11.30 24.06 -5.41
CA PHE A 202 -10.13 24.44 -6.20
C PHE A 202 -9.32 23.21 -6.62
N HIS A 203 -9.13 22.25 -5.71
CA HIS A 203 -8.41 21.01 -5.98
C HIS A 203 -9.13 20.09 -6.97
N GLY A 204 -10.45 19.93 -6.81
CA GLY A 204 -11.27 19.20 -7.78
C GLY A 204 -11.25 19.85 -9.16
N LEU A 205 -11.29 21.18 -9.22
CA LEU A 205 -11.19 21.95 -10.46
C LEU A 205 -9.79 21.85 -11.09
N GLU A 206 -8.70 21.88 -10.32
CA GLU A 206 -7.36 21.69 -10.89
C GLU A 206 -7.14 20.27 -11.42
N THR A 207 -7.73 19.27 -10.75
CA THR A 207 -7.77 17.88 -11.21
C THR A 207 -8.45 17.77 -12.57
N LEU A 208 -9.60 18.42 -12.77
CA LEU A 208 -10.24 18.52 -14.09
C LEU A 208 -9.34 19.26 -15.07
N GLN A 209 -8.91 20.46 -14.72
CA GLN A 209 -8.27 21.40 -15.64
C GLN A 209 -6.98 20.84 -16.22
N CYS A 210 -6.10 20.25 -15.39
CA CYS A 210 -4.83 19.67 -15.85
C CYS A 210 -5.01 18.49 -16.83
N MET A 211 -6.18 17.83 -16.80
CA MET A 211 -6.52 16.77 -17.72
C MET A 211 -7.10 17.36 -19.00
N VAL A 212 -8.15 18.16 -18.89
CA VAL A 212 -8.92 18.64 -20.04
C VAL A 212 -8.22 19.74 -20.83
N GLU A 213 -7.23 20.43 -20.28
CA GLU A 213 -6.40 21.38 -21.04
C GLU A 213 -5.65 20.72 -22.20
N ARG A 214 -5.41 19.40 -22.12
CA ARG A 214 -4.73 18.60 -23.14
C ARG A 214 -5.59 18.32 -24.38
N ARG A 215 -6.85 18.76 -24.39
CA ARG A 215 -7.80 18.54 -25.50
C ARG A 215 -7.37 19.21 -26.80
N GLN A 216 -7.99 18.80 -27.90
CA GLN A 216 -7.80 19.43 -29.21
C GLN A 216 -8.08 20.94 -29.13
N GLY A 217 -7.07 21.76 -29.47
CA GLY A 217 -7.17 23.22 -29.46
C GLY A 217 -6.70 23.90 -28.17
N GLY A 218 -6.41 23.16 -27.11
CA GLY A 218 -5.99 23.72 -25.81
C GLY A 218 -7.15 24.31 -25.00
N GLU A 219 -6.84 25.17 -24.03
CA GLU A 219 -7.86 25.86 -23.24
C GLU A 219 -8.41 27.09 -23.99
N SER A 220 -9.73 27.25 -23.98
CA SER A 220 -10.48 28.28 -24.70
C SER A 220 -11.27 29.24 -23.79
N GLY A 221 -11.24 29.01 -22.48
CA GLY A 221 -11.98 29.76 -21.47
C GLY A 221 -13.34 29.14 -21.14
N VAL A 222 -13.98 29.66 -20.11
CA VAL A 222 -15.25 29.13 -19.58
C VAL A 222 -16.39 30.08 -19.95
N LYS A 223 -17.46 29.52 -20.51
CA LYS A 223 -18.64 30.24 -20.97
C LYS A 223 -19.60 30.54 -19.83
N TRP A 224 -19.94 29.52 -19.05
CA TRP A 224 -20.82 29.64 -17.89
C TRP A 224 -20.54 28.57 -16.85
N LEU A 225 -20.93 28.83 -15.61
CA LEU A 225 -20.89 27.88 -14.49
C LEU A 225 -22.18 27.94 -13.67
N GLN A 226 -22.67 26.79 -13.20
CA GLN A 226 -23.72 26.68 -12.20
C GLN A 226 -23.29 25.74 -11.08
N ALA A 227 -23.47 26.17 -9.83
CA ALA A 227 -23.23 25.35 -8.66
C ALA A 227 -24.54 24.81 -8.08
N TYR A 228 -24.46 23.63 -7.45
CA TYR A 228 -25.55 22.94 -6.76
C TYR A 228 -25.08 22.54 -5.36
N LYS A 229 -25.98 22.51 -4.38
CA LYS A 229 -25.68 21.98 -3.04
C LYS A 229 -26.81 21.13 -2.46
N GLY A 230 -26.48 20.21 -1.57
CA GLY A 230 -27.45 19.39 -0.86
C GLY A 230 -28.31 18.56 -1.81
N GLU A 231 -29.63 18.58 -1.61
CA GLU A 231 -30.58 17.79 -2.41
C GLU A 231 -30.59 18.15 -3.89
N ASN A 232 -30.25 19.39 -4.25
CA ASN A 232 -30.18 19.80 -5.65
C ASN A 232 -29.06 19.08 -6.41
N VAL A 233 -28.00 18.62 -5.73
CA VAL A 233 -26.95 17.78 -6.35
C VAL A 233 -27.53 16.42 -6.77
N TRP A 234 -28.31 15.79 -5.88
CA TRP A 234 -28.93 14.49 -6.16
C TRP A 234 -30.02 14.60 -7.21
N GLN A 235 -30.80 15.67 -7.19
CA GLN A 235 -31.80 15.96 -8.23
C GLN A 235 -31.11 16.16 -9.59
N ALA A 236 -30.05 16.96 -9.66
CA ALA A 236 -29.28 17.17 -10.89
C ALA A 236 -28.65 15.86 -11.41
N HIS A 237 -28.13 15.00 -10.52
CA HIS A 237 -27.64 13.67 -10.89
C HIS A 237 -28.77 12.79 -11.44
N HIS A 238 -29.94 12.79 -10.81
CA HIS A 238 -31.10 12.03 -11.24
C HIS A 238 -31.57 12.47 -12.63
N GLU A 239 -31.63 13.79 -12.87
CA GLU A 239 -32.01 14.41 -14.14
C GLU A 239 -30.96 14.25 -15.26
N GLY A 240 -29.75 13.78 -14.93
CA GLY A 240 -28.69 13.58 -15.91
C GLY A 240 -28.05 14.89 -16.37
N VAL A 241 -27.93 15.89 -15.48
CA VAL A 241 -27.17 17.12 -15.75
C VAL A 241 -25.71 16.80 -16.12
N TRP A 242 -25.17 15.71 -15.56
CA TRP A 242 -23.91 15.08 -15.96
C TRP A 242 -24.09 13.57 -16.20
N SER A 243 -23.17 12.98 -16.96
CA SER A 243 -23.16 11.56 -17.28
C SER A 243 -23.07 10.67 -16.04
N ARG A 244 -23.99 9.70 -15.93
CA ARG A 244 -23.96 8.64 -14.90
C ARG A 244 -22.78 7.70 -15.08
N ASP A 245 -22.42 7.37 -16.31
CA ASP A 245 -21.28 6.50 -16.61
C ASP A 245 -19.94 7.16 -16.21
N LEU A 246 -19.78 8.48 -16.43
CA LEU A 246 -18.61 9.20 -15.93
C LEU A 246 -18.57 9.25 -14.41
N PHE A 247 -19.72 9.44 -13.77
CA PHE A 247 -19.83 9.43 -12.31
C PHE A 247 -19.41 8.07 -11.74
N GLU A 248 -19.97 6.97 -12.25
CA GLU A 248 -19.64 5.60 -11.82
C GLU A 248 -18.17 5.26 -12.09
N SER A 249 -17.67 5.62 -13.28
CA SER A 249 -16.28 5.43 -13.68
C SER A 249 -15.30 6.17 -12.76
N ALA A 250 -15.58 7.44 -12.43
CA ALA A 250 -14.77 8.20 -11.48
C ALA A 250 -14.85 7.59 -10.07
N LEU A 251 -16.05 7.28 -9.59
CA LEU A 251 -16.24 6.71 -8.25
C LEU A 251 -15.50 5.38 -8.07
N SER A 252 -15.46 4.54 -9.12
CA SER A 252 -14.73 3.26 -9.11
C SER A 252 -13.21 3.39 -8.91
N ARG A 253 -12.65 4.59 -9.10
CA ARG A 253 -11.22 4.87 -8.87
C ARG A 253 -10.89 5.20 -7.43
N SER A 254 -11.91 5.41 -6.60
CA SER A 254 -11.71 5.78 -5.21
C SER A 254 -11.15 4.60 -4.40
N HIS A 255 -9.99 4.81 -3.78
CA HIS A 255 -9.41 3.91 -2.76
C HIS A 255 -9.90 4.27 -1.35
N THR A 256 -10.82 5.23 -1.27
CA THR A 256 -11.36 5.80 -0.03
C THR A 256 -12.88 5.68 0.03
N LEU A 257 -13.48 4.95 -0.92
CA LEU A 257 -14.91 4.76 -1.00
C LEU A 257 -15.43 4.20 0.32
N THR A 258 -16.31 4.95 0.96
CA THR A 258 -16.87 4.59 2.25
C THR A 258 -17.86 3.45 2.06
N PRO A 259 -17.65 2.29 2.72
CA PRO A 259 -18.56 1.16 2.59
C PRO A 259 -19.94 1.51 3.13
N SER A 260 -21.00 1.26 2.36
CA SER A 260 -22.38 1.45 2.85
C SER A 260 -22.79 0.43 3.92
N ARG A 261 -22.03 -0.66 4.05
CA ARG A 261 -22.19 -1.68 5.09
C ARG A 261 -20.96 -1.71 6.00
N PRO A 262 -21.09 -1.38 7.29
CA PRO A 262 -19.99 -1.49 8.24
C PRO A 262 -19.33 -2.87 8.19
N GLY A 263 -18.00 -2.90 8.12
CA GLY A 263 -17.23 -4.15 8.08
C GLY A 263 -16.97 -4.71 6.68
N PHE A 264 -17.66 -4.26 5.62
CA PHE A 264 -17.40 -4.63 4.22
C PHE A 264 -16.56 -3.53 3.53
N ASN A 265 -15.90 -3.81 2.40
CA ASN A 265 -15.00 -2.87 1.70
C ASN A 265 -15.02 -3.02 0.17
N ASN A 266 -15.88 -3.88 -0.38
CA ASN A 266 -15.96 -4.19 -1.81
C ASN A 266 -17.35 -3.94 -2.41
N ASN A 267 -18.25 -3.27 -1.68
CA ASN A 267 -19.59 -2.99 -2.19
C ASN A 267 -19.63 -1.63 -2.89
N PHE A 268 -20.02 -1.62 -4.17
CA PHE A 268 -20.32 -0.38 -4.87
C PHE A 268 -21.69 0.12 -4.38
N PRO A 269 -21.77 1.31 -3.74
CA PRO A 269 -22.97 1.74 -3.05
C PRO A 269 -24.11 2.03 -4.04
N THR A 270 -25.33 1.70 -3.63
CA THR A 270 -26.54 2.10 -4.39
C THR A 270 -26.74 3.62 -4.33
N PHE A 271 -27.60 4.16 -5.20
CA PHE A 271 -27.93 5.60 -5.17
C PHE A 271 -28.39 6.09 -3.79
N ASP A 272 -29.31 5.36 -3.15
CA ASP A 272 -29.84 5.74 -1.83
C ASP A 272 -28.75 5.67 -0.74
N GLU A 273 -27.88 4.66 -0.80
CA GLU A 273 -26.74 4.54 0.10
C GLU A 273 -25.73 5.68 -0.10
N MET A 274 -25.40 6.03 -1.35
CA MET A 274 -24.53 7.18 -1.65
C MET A 274 -25.12 8.47 -1.09
N ARG A 275 -26.43 8.69 -1.29
CA ARG A 275 -27.15 9.85 -0.75
C ARG A 275 -27.13 9.90 0.77
N GLN A 276 -27.24 8.75 1.44
CA GLN A 276 -27.18 8.65 2.90
C GLN A 276 -25.76 8.87 3.46
N LEU A 277 -24.73 8.35 2.78
CA LEU A 277 -23.33 8.45 3.21
C LEU A 277 -22.75 9.85 3.00
N THR A 278 -23.19 10.53 1.94
CA THR A 278 -22.63 11.82 1.56
C THR A 278 -23.21 12.96 2.41
N LYS A 279 -22.32 13.73 3.02
CA LYS A 279 -22.62 14.91 3.83
C LYS A 279 -22.44 16.15 2.97
N GLU A 280 -23.42 17.05 2.98
CA GLU A 280 -23.30 18.38 2.34
C GLU A 280 -22.69 18.34 0.91
N PRO A 281 -23.28 17.57 -0.03
CA PRO A 281 -22.73 17.48 -1.37
C PRO A 281 -22.75 18.84 -2.07
N VAL A 282 -21.72 19.10 -2.87
CA VAL A 282 -21.63 20.29 -3.73
C VAL A 282 -21.22 19.85 -5.14
N ALA A 283 -21.79 20.45 -6.17
CA ALA A 283 -21.40 20.21 -7.56
C ALA A 283 -21.23 21.51 -8.33
N TYR A 284 -20.15 21.65 -9.11
CA TYR A 284 -19.98 22.73 -10.09
C TYR A 284 -20.06 22.15 -11.49
N HIS A 285 -21.07 22.53 -12.24
CA HIS A 285 -21.25 22.15 -13.64
C HIS A 285 -21.00 23.36 -14.54
N TYR A 286 -20.17 23.21 -15.56
CA TYR A 286 -19.75 24.34 -16.40
C TYR A 286 -19.46 23.91 -17.84
N GLU A 287 -19.53 24.87 -18.76
CA GLU A 287 -19.26 24.69 -20.19
C GLU A 287 -18.10 25.60 -20.61
N HIS A 288 -17.12 25.04 -21.31
CA HIS A 288 -16.06 25.79 -21.97
C HIS A 288 -16.56 26.47 -23.25
N ASN A 289 -15.83 27.47 -23.75
CA ASN A 289 -16.19 28.19 -24.98
C ASN A 289 -16.20 27.29 -26.24
N ASP A 290 -15.48 26.17 -26.20
CA ASP A 290 -15.46 25.14 -27.26
C ASP A 290 -16.56 24.09 -27.14
N GLY A 291 -17.42 24.17 -26.11
CA GLY A 291 -18.55 23.28 -25.88
C GLY A 291 -18.26 22.06 -25.00
N LEU A 292 -17.02 21.87 -24.51
CA LEU A 292 -16.74 20.85 -23.50
C LEU A 292 -17.53 21.14 -22.22
N LYS A 293 -18.22 20.13 -21.69
CA LYS A 293 -18.87 20.20 -20.37
C LYS A 293 -18.02 19.53 -19.31
N CYS A 294 -17.93 20.14 -18.14
CA CYS A 294 -17.19 19.62 -17.01
C CYS A 294 -18.02 19.67 -15.73
N THR A 295 -17.82 18.69 -14.85
CA THR A 295 -18.49 18.64 -13.54
C THR A 295 -17.50 18.30 -12.43
N MET A 296 -17.41 19.14 -11.41
CA MET A 296 -16.67 18.85 -10.17
C MET A 296 -17.68 18.54 -9.06
N LEU A 297 -17.48 17.46 -8.31
CA LEU A 297 -18.34 17.02 -7.22
C LEU A 297 -17.53 16.89 -5.91
N LEU A 298 -18.01 17.52 -4.84
CA LEU A 298 -17.57 17.31 -3.47
C LEU A 298 -18.55 16.35 -2.78
N LEU A 299 -18.16 15.09 -2.60
CA LEU A 299 -18.97 14.04 -1.96
C LEU A 299 -18.39 13.67 -0.59
N ASN A 300 -18.42 14.63 0.34
CA ASN A 300 -17.88 14.44 1.70
C ASN A 300 -18.51 13.23 2.39
N GLY A 301 -17.71 12.39 3.03
CA GLY A 301 -18.21 11.19 3.71
C GLY A 301 -18.40 9.98 2.79
N LEU A 302 -18.44 10.15 1.47
CA LEU A 302 -18.40 9.06 0.51
C LEU A 302 -16.97 8.74 0.06
N VAL A 303 -16.18 9.77 -0.26
CA VAL A 303 -14.76 9.63 -0.65
C VAL A 303 -13.85 10.59 0.13
N GLN A 304 -12.54 10.33 0.07
CA GLN A 304 -11.43 11.13 0.61
C GLN A 304 -10.23 11.19 -0.36
N ASP A 305 -10.47 10.98 -1.66
CA ASP A 305 -9.49 11.11 -2.75
C ASP A 305 -10.08 11.89 -3.94
N PHE A 306 -9.30 12.06 -5.01
CA PHE A 306 -9.65 12.84 -6.20
C PHE A 306 -9.65 11.91 -7.42
N ASN A 307 -10.82 11.78 -8.06
CA ASN A 307 -11.04 10.80 -9.11
C ASN A 307 -11.58 11.46 -10.36
N PHE A 308 -10.91 11.25 -11.49
CA PHE A 308 -11.23 11.84 -12.78
C PHE A 308 -11.83 10.80 -13.73
N ALA A 309 -12.82 11.22 -14.52
CA ALA A 309 -13.29 10.48 -15.68
C ALA A 309 -13.63 11.42 -16.86
N ALA A 310 -13.50 10.94 -18.08
CA ALA A 310 -13.86 11.69 -19.29
C ALA A 310 -14.30 10.80 -20.45
N HIS A 311 -15.21 11.31 -21.26
CA HIS A 311 -15.58 10.74 -22.55
C HIS A 311 -14.60 11.21 -23.62
N LEU A 312 -13.98 10.24 -24.29
CA LEU A 312 -13.12 10.47 -25.46
C LEU A 312 -13.86 9.99 -26.70
N LYS A 313 -14.00 10.85 -27.71
CA LYS A 313 -14.75 10.53 -28.92
C LYS A 313 -14.28 9.26 -29.65
N GLU A 314 -13.01 8.91 -29.48
CA GLU A 314 -12.38 7.74 -30.11
C GLU A 314 -12.46 6.45 -29.27
N LYS A 315 -13.09 6.48 -28.09
CA LYS A 315 -13.21 5.33 -27.19
C LYS A 315 -14.65 5.07 -26.79
N ASP A 316 -15.04 3.80 -26.79
CA ASP A 316 -16.37 3.37 -26.36
C ASP A 316 -16.52 3.29 -24.83
N VAL A 317 -15.40 3.33 -24.09
CA VAL A 317 -15.38 3.29 -22.62
C VAL A 317 -14.80 4.59 -22.05
N PRO A 318 -15.31 5.09 -20.91
CA PRO A 318 -14.75 6.25 -20.24
C PRO A 318 -13.27 6.09 -19.92
N PHE A 319 -12.49 7.14 -20.16
CA PHE A 319 -11.16 7.26 -19.60
C PHE A 319 -11.31 7.62 -18.12
N SER A 320 -10.64 6.93 -17.20
CA SER A 320 -10.67 7.29 -15.77
C SER A 320 -9.35 7.02 -15.06
N THR A 321 -9.04 7.84 -14.06
CA THR A 321 -7.85 7.71 -13.19
C THR A 321 -8.05 8.46 -11.88
N GLN A 322 -7.40 8.00 -10.82
CA GLN A 322 -7.29 8.69 -9.54
C GLN A 322 -6.02 9.55 -9.50
N MET A 323 -6.11 10.76 -8.94
CA MET A 323 -4.93 11.50 -8.50
C MET A 323 -4.53 11.00 -7.10
N TYR A 324 -3.43 10.26 -7.01
CA TYR A 324 -3.06 9.57 -5.77
C TYR A 324 -2.36 10.53 -4.79
N LEU A 325 -3.07 10.88 -3.71
CA LEU A 325 -2.58 11.70 -2.59
C LEU A 325 -2.73 10.93 -1.27
N PRO A 326 -1.72 10.16 -0.85
CA PRO A 326 -1.75 9.57 0.48
C PRO A 326 -1.61 10.69 1.51
N MET A 327 -2.69 10.99 2.24
CA MET A 327 -2.73 12.05 3.25
C MET A 327 -2.25 11.53 4.63
N PRO A 328 -1.27 12.19 5.29
CA PRO A 328 -0.96 11.91 6.68
C PRO A 328 -2.04 12.51 7.62
N PRO A 329 -2.23 11.93 8.82
CA PRO A 329 -1.62 10.70 9.33
C PRO A 329 -2.34 9.42 8.90
N ALA A 330 -3.44 9.53 8.14
CA ALA A 330 -4.36 8.42 7.89
C ALA A 330 -3.76 7.32 6.99
N ARG A 331 -2.99 7.70 5.97
CA ARG A 331 -2.53 6.77 4.92
C ARG A 331 -1.01 6.75 4.71
N THR A 332 -0.29 7.68 5.35
CA THR A 332 1.16 7.81 5.28
C THR A 332 1.64 8.62 6.48
N THR A 333 2.92 8.53 6.79
CA THR A 333 3.57 9.37 7.81
C THR A 333 3.97 10.75 7.28
N LEU A 334 4.12 10.91 5.95
CA LEU A 334 4.54 12.14 5.28
C LEU A 334 3.72 12.43 4.02
N ALA A 335 3.43 13.71 3.77
CA ALA A 335 2.75 14.20 2.56
C ALA A 335 3.70 14.20 1.35
N ASN A 336 4.09 13.02 0.86
CA ASN A 336 5.08 12.85 -0.21
C ASN A 336 4.63 13.37 -1.58
N PHE A 337 3.32 13.58 -1.77
CA PHE A 337 2.77 14.20 -2.98
C PHE A 337 3.22 15.67 -3.20
N PHE A 338 3.79 16.33 -2.18
CA PHE A 338 4.45 17.63 -2.37
C PHE A 338 5.83 17.53 -3.05
N SER A 339 6.45 16.35 -3.11
CA SER A 339 7.77 16.18 -3.74
C SER A 339 7.75 16.48 -5.26
N PRO A 340 6.80 15.97 -6.07
CA PRO A 340 6.62 16.44 -7.47
C PRO A 340 6.50 17.95 -7.58
N GLN A 341 5.69 18.55 -6.71
CA GLN A 341 5.43 19.98 -6.74
C GLN A 341 6.69 20.79 -6.43
N VAL A 342 7.42 20.43 -5.37
CA VAL A 342 8.70 21.08 -5.03
C VAL A 342 9.74 20.91 -6.12
N ASN A 343 9.79 19.76 -6.79
CA ASN A 343 10.71 19.59 -7.92
C ASN A 343 10.38 20.53 -9.09
N HIS A 344 9.11 20.73 -9.43
CA HIS A 344 8.70 21.72 -10.44
C HIS A 344 9.04 23.16 -10.00
N VAL A 345 8.92 23.48 -8.71
CA VAL A 345 9.39 24.76 -8.15
C VAL A 345 10.90 24.92 -8.32
N GLU A 346 11.67 23.88 -8.03
CA GLU A 346 13.11 23.87 -8.27
C GLU A 346 13.46 24.09 -9.74
N GLN A 347 12.75 23.43 -10.66
CA GLN A 347 12.98 23.64 -12.09
C GLN A 347 12.72 25.09 -12.47
N MET A 348 11.61 25.69 -12.02
CA MET A 348 11.32 27.10 -12.25
C MET A 348 12.42 28.03 -11.70
N PHE A 349 12.92 27.76 -10.50
CA PHE A 349 13.99 28.56 -9.91
C PHE A 349 15.33 28.39 -10.65
N LEU A 350 15.59 27.21 -11.23
CA LEU A 350 16.80 26.96 -12.03
C LEU A 350 16.73 27.59 -13.42
N THR A 351 15.59 27.50 -14.09
CA THR A 351 15.43 27.93 -15.49
C THR A 351 14.97 29.38 -15.60
N GLY A 352 14.29 29.91 -14.59
CA GLY A 352 13.55 31.16 -14.69
C GLY A 352 12.31 31.05 -15.60
N GLU A 353 11.82 29.84 -15.86
CA GLU A 353 10.66 29.56 -16.72
C GLU A 353 9.57 28.79 -15.97
N GLU A 354 8.31 29.05 -16.32
CA GLU A 354 7.16 28.38 -15.72
C GLU A 354 7.09 26.91 -16.18
N PRO A 355 6.99 25.93 -15.25
CA PRO A 355 6.96 24.52 -15.61
C PRO A 355 5.64 24.10 -16.25
N TYR A 356 4.61 24.95 -16.15
CA TYR A 356 3.32 24.85 -16.82
C TYR A 356 2.66 26.23 -16.87
N PRO A 357 1.72 26.49 -17.80
CA PRO A 357 1.10 27.81 -17.95
C PRO A 357 0.43 28.31 -16.67
N LEU A 358 0.75 29.53 -16.24
CA LEU A 358 0.10 30.15 -15.07
C LEU A 358 -1.39 30.43 -15.32
N GLU A 359 -1.76 30.64 -16.58
CA GLU A 359 -3.13 30.82 -17.06
C GLU A 359 -4.06 29.70 -16.60
N ARG A 360 -3.53 28.46 -16.47
CA ARG A 360 -4.26 27.34 -15.87
C ARG A 360 -4.76 27.68 -14.48
N THR A 361 -3.85 28.12 -13.60
CA THR A 361 -4.19 28.42 -12.20
C THR A 361 -5.04 29.67 -12.09
N LEU A 362 -4.84 30.66 -12.97
CA LEU A 362 -5.71 31.83 -13.07
C LEU A 362 -7.16 31.41 -13.39
N LEU A 363 -7.35 30.57 -14.42
CA LEU A 363 -8.67 30.07 -14.79
C LEU A 363 -9.31 29.25 -13.67
N THR A 364 -8.56 28.35 -13.02
CA THR A 364 -9.06 27.57 -11.88
C THR A 364 -9.42 28.46 -10.68
N SER A 365 -8.65 29.52 -10.42
CA SER A 365 -8.98 30.51 -9.36
C SER A 365 -10.31 31.21 -9.67
N GLY A 366 -10.52 31.62 -10.92
CA GLY A 366 -11.76 32.23 -11.36
C GLY A 366 -12.96 31.28 -11.36
N LEU A 367 -12.79 30.02 -11.76
CA LEU A 367 -13.80 28.97 -11.64
C LEU A 367 -14.21 28.73 -10.19
N THR A 368 -13.25 28.76 -9.27
CA THR A 368 -13.51 28.59 -7.83
C THR A 368 -14.39 29.73 -7.32
N GLU A 369 -14.03 30.98 -7.59
CA GLU A 369 -14.86 32.13 -7.18
C GLU A 369 -16.23 32.13 -7.85
N ALA A 370 -16.33 31.80 -9.15
CA ALA A 370 -17.61 31.70 -9.83
C ALA A 370 -18.52 30.62 -9.20
N GLY A 371 -17.94 29.50 -8.75
CA GLY A 371 -18.65 28.47 -7.99
C GLY A 371 -19.17 28.96 -6.64
N VAL A 372 -18.31 29.64 -5.88
CA VAL A 372 -18.67 30.30 -4.62
C VAL A 372 -19.79 31.33 -4.83
N ASP A 373 -19.70 32.15 -5.87
CA ASP A 373 -20.69 33.16 -6.22
C ASP A 373 -22.03 32.56 -6.61
N SER A 374 -22.02 31.49 -7.41
CA SER A 374 -23.23 30.77 -7.77
C SER A 374 -23.92 30.22 -6.52
N LEU A 375 -23.18 29.60 -5.59
CA LEU A 375 -23.72 29.10 -4.33
C LEU A 375 -24.29 30.22 -3.43
N HIS A 376 -23.59 31.36 -3.34
CA HIS A 376 -24.00 32.51 -2.56
C HIS A 376 -25.26 33.18 -3.12
N GLN A 377 -25.38 33.22 -4.45
CA GLN A 377 -26.52 33.80 -5.17
C GLN A 377 -27.70 32.84 -5.36
N GLY A 378 -27.70 31.70 -4.67
CA GLY A 378 -28.82 30.74 -4.69
C GLY A 378 -28.77 29.73 -5.81
N GLU A 379 -27.58 29.19 -6.13
CA GLU A 379 -27.37 28.11 -7.10
C GLU A 379 -27.72 28.52 -8.55
N ILE A 380 -27.62 29.82 -8.85
CA ILE A 380 -27.93 30.35 -10.18
C ILE A 380 -26.79 30.09 -11.17
N LYS A 381 -27.15 29.89 -12.43
CA LYS A 381 -26.19 29.84 -13.53
C LYS A 381 -25.60 31.24 -13.77
N LEU A 382 -24.27 31.33 -13.81
CA LEU A 382 -23.51 32.55 -14.08
C LEU A 382 -22.83 32.46 -15.44
N GLU A 383 -22.97 33.49 -16.26
CA GLU A 383 -22.12 33.67 -17.45
C GLU A 383 -20.76 34.22 -17.00
N THR A 384 -19.67 33.72 -17.59
CA THR A 384 -18.29 33.98 -17.12
C THR A 384 -17.40 34.63 -18.19
N PRO A 385 -17.79 35.76 -18.81
CA PRO A 385 -16.98 36.38 -19.87
C PRO A 385 -15.59 36.84 -19.40
N HIS A 386 -15.41 37.09 -18.11
CA HIS A 386 -14.11 37.42 -17.51
C HIS A 386 -13.16 36.21 -17.47
N LEU A 387 -13.68 34.97 -17.60
CA LEU A 387 -12.91 33.72 -17.67
C LEU A 387 -12.58 33.31 -19.11
N ALA A 388 -12.55 34.27 -20.06
CA ALA A 388 -12.06 34.07 -21.42
C ALA A 388 -10.51 33.97 -21.45
N VAL A 389 -9.96 33.04 -20.67
CA VAL A 389 -8.53 32.76 -20.56
C VAL A 389 -8.21 31.59 -21.48
N ALA A 390 -7.36 31.82 -22.48
CA ALA A 390 -6.96 30.80 -23.44
C ALA A 390 -5.46 30.56 -23.39
N TYR A 391 -5.04 29.30 -23.45
CA TYR A 391 -3.62 28.91 -23.43
C TYR A 391 -3.43 27.51 -24.04
N GLN A 392 -2.18 27.20 -24.43
CA GLN A 392 -1.80 25.86 -24.86
C GLN A 392 -1.15 25.09 -23.71
N PRO A 393 -1.51 23.82 -23.49
CA PRO A 393 -0.86 22.98 -22.50
C PRO A 393 0.56 22.60 -22.96
N ASN A 394 1.39 22.18 -22.02
CA ASN A 394 2.69 21.61 -22.37
C ASN A 394 2.53 20.32 -23.18
N PRO A 395 3.36 20.10 -24.21
CA PRO A 395 3.31 18.85 -24.97
C PRO A 395 3.56 17.62 -24.08
N GLN A 396 4.55 17.72 -23.19
CA GLN A 396 4.83 16.73 -22.17
C GLN A 396 3.94 16.94 -20.96
N SER A 397 3.48 15.84 -20.37
CA SER A 397 2.74 15.93 -19.14
C SER A 397 3.64 16.22 -17.95
N THR A 398 3.07 16.90 -16.96
CA THR A 398 3.78 17.32 -15.74
C THR A 398 3.52 16.39 -14.55
N PHE A 399 2.65 15.38 -14.71
CA PHE A 399 2.41 14.38 -13.66
C PHE A 399 3.62 13.46 -13.49
N TRP A 400 3.85 13.07 -12.25
CA TRP A 400 4.90 12.12 -11.92
C TRP A 400 4.57 10.72 -12.48
N HIS A 401 5.45 10.20 -13.32
CA HIS A 401 5.43 8.80 -13.75
C HIS A 401 6.78 8.13 -13.45
N GLU A 402 6.78 6.82 -13.18
CA GLU A 402 8.03 6.07 -13.14
C GLU A 402 8.74 6.16 -14.51
N PRO A 403 10.08 6.26 -14.55
CA PRO A 403 10.80 6.06 -15.79
C PRO A 403 10.45 4.66 -16.31
N ARG A 404 9.77 4.55 -17.46
CA ARG A 404 9.59 3.25 -18.11
C ARG A 404 10.99 2.71 -18.41
N PRO A 405 11.36 1.49 -17.97
CA PRO A 405 12.66 0.95 -18.27
C PRO A 405 12.84 0.92 -19.79
N SER A 406 13.79 1.70 -20.30
CA SER A 406 14.25 1.53 -21.66
C SER A 406 14.85 0.13 -21.75
N LEU A 407 14.27 -0.72 -22.59
CA LEU A 407 14.84 -2.02 -22.93
C LEU A 407 16.14 -1.79 -23.69
N LYS A 408 17.26 -1.65 -22.97
CA LYS A 408 18.60 -2.14 -23.34
C LYS A 408 19.58 -2.04 -22.16
N PRO A 409 20.51 -3.01 -22.00
CA PRO A 409 21.23 -3.24 -20.74
C PRO A 409 22.65 -2.65 -20.76
N THR A 410 23.08 -2.06 -19.64
CA THR A 410 24.36 -2.40 -18.96
C THR A 410 24.48 -1.63 -17.63
N PRO A 411 24.72 -2.28 -16.48
CA PRO A 411 25.29 -1.60 -15.33
C PRO A 411 26.82 -1.61 -15.43
N ALA A 412 27.44 -0.43 -15.32
CA ALA A 412 28.85 -0.33 -14.94
C ALA A 412 28.98 -0.68 -13.43
N PRO A 413 30.07 -1.32 -13.00
CA PRO A 413 30.24 -1.73 -11.60
C PRO A 413 30.44 -0.51 -10.69
N LEU A 414 29.54 -0.35 -9.72
CA LEU A 414 29.70 0.56 -8.59
C LEU A 414 30.82 0.05 -7.69
N GLN A 415 31.94 0.78 -7.63
CA GLN A 415 32.93 0.65 -6.57
C GLN A 415 32.34 1.19 -5.27
N LEU A 416 32.01 0.28 -4.35
CA LEU A 416 31.71 0.63 -2.96
C LEU A 416 33.02 0.99 -2.25
N SER A 417 33.12 2.22 -1.77
CA SER A 417 34.16 2.65 -0.84
C SER A 417 33.97 1.95 0.52
N PRO A 418 35.02 1.37 1.13
CA PRO A 418 34.93 0.82 2.47
C PRO A 418 35.16 1.96 3.47
N ASP A 419 34.12 2.37 4.19
CA ASP A 419 34.24 2.76 5.60
C ASP A 419 32.91 3.29 6.14
N ARG A 420 32.36 2.55 7.12
CA ARG A 420 31.70 3.03 8.35
C ARG A 420 30.86 1.90 8.95
N THR A 421 31.53 0.95 9.61
CA THR A 421 30.91 0.16 10.67
C THR A 421 30.98 0.95 11.97
N ARG A 422 29.86 1.59 12.35
CA ARG A 422 29.58 1.94 13.75
C ARG A 422 28.27 1.26 14.13
N SER A 423 28.39 0.06 14.68
CA SER A 423 27.31 -0.65 15.35
C SER A 423 27.04 0.02 16.71
N LEU A 424 25.80 0.47 16.91
CA LEU A 424 25.26 0.76 18.23
C LEU A 424 24.74 -0.55 18.82
N SER A 425 25.33 -0.98 19.93
CA SER A 425 25.01 -2.21 20.65
C SER A 425 24.06 -1.95 21.82
N LEU A 426 22.92 -2.62 21.83
CA LEU A 426 22.07 -2.99 22.97
C LEU A 426 21.62 -4.43 22.63
N SER A 427 21.70 -5.49 23.44
CA SER A 427 21.84 -5.72 24.88
C SER A 427 22.38 -7.16 25.11
N LYS A 428 22.97 -7.42 26.28
CA LYS A 428 23.62 -8.69 26.69
C LYS A 428 22.67 -9.91 26.74
N GLY A 429 23.09 -11.01 26.11
CA GLY A 429 22.60 -12.40 26.32
C GLY A 429 23.41 -13.42 25.47
N THR A 430 24.17 -14.30 26.16
CA THR A 430 25.07 -15.39 25.70
C THR A 430 26.23 -15.06 24.73
N GLU A 431 27.47 -15.30 25.18
CA GLU A 431 28.75 -14.96 24.51
C GLU A 431 29.09 -15.77 23.24
N GLN A 432 28.27 -16.75 22.82
CA GLN A 432 28.47 -17.48 21.56
C GLN A 432 27.15 -17.64 20.77
N PRO A 433 27.17 -17.49 19.43
CA PRO A 433 26.01 -17.74 18.57
C PRO A 433 25.54 -19.21 18.62
N LEU A 434 24.23 -19.44 18.52
CA LEU A 434 23.69 -20.80 18.33
C LEU A 434 24.07 -21.34 16.94
N ARG A 435 24.36 -22.63 16.85
CA ARG A 435 24.84 -23.25 15.61
C ARG A 435 23.73 -24.08 14.95
N LEU A 436 23.33 -23.73 13.73
CA LEU A 436 22.29 -24.47 13.00
C LEU A 436 22.85 -25.37 11.90
N ALA A 437 22.28 -26.56 11.77
CA ALA A 437 22.38 -27.38 10.56
C ALA A 437 21.18 -27.14 9.66
N VAL A 438 21.42 -26.90 8.37
CA VAL A 438 20.36 -26.86 7.35
C VAL A 438 20.33 -28.20 6.60
N VAL A 439 19.13 -28.74 6.42
CA VAL A 439 18.86 -29.95 5.64
C VAL A 439 17.83 -29.58 4.58
N ALA A 440 18.24 -29.49 3.32
CA ALA A 440 17.38 -29.01 2.23
C ALA A 440 17.33 -29.98 1.04
N THR A 441 16.23 -29.97 0.29
CA THR A 441 16.13 -30.72 -0.98
C THR A 441 16.90 -30.03 -2.09
N ILE A 442 16.74 -28.73 -2.27
CA ILE A 442 17.51 -27.87 -3.19
C ILE A 442 17.80 -26.52 -2.55
N TYR A 443 18.84 -25.81 -3.01
CA TYR A 443 19.09 -24.41 -2.63
C TYR A 443 19.36 -23.57 -3.89
N ARG A 444 18.36 -22.82 -4.36
CA ARG A 444 18.51 -21.88 -5.50
C ARG A 444 17.73 -20.58 -5.29
N TYR A 445 17.95 -19.61 -6.16
CA TYR A 445 17.16 -18.36 -6.15
C TYR A 445 15.65 -18.63 -6.16
N LEU A 446 14.91 -17.95 -5.27
CA LEU A 446 13.46 -18.11 -5.02
C LEU A 446 13.01 -19.52 -4.58
N SER A 447 13.93 -20.34 -4.07
CA SER A 447 13.56 -21.57 -3.36
C SER A 447 13.26 -21.26 -1.89
N HIS A 448 12.46 -22.12 -1.26
CA HIS A 448 12.26 -22.09 0.19
C HIS A 448 13.60 -22.10 0.95
N ALA A 449 14.55 -22.96 0.60
CA ALA A 449 15.85 -22.99 1.28
C ALA A 449 16.54 -21.62 1.24
N GLN A 450 16.52 -20.93 0.09
CA GLN A 450 17.05 -19.57 -0.02
C GLN A 450 16.30 -18.58 0.86
N HIS A 451 14.97 -18.60 0.88
CA HIS A 451 14.18 -17.68 1.70
C HIS A 451 14.47 -17.83 3.20
N PHE A 452 14.61 -19.05 3.71
CA PHE A 452 14.83 -19.27 5.15
C PHE A 452 16.31 -19.11 5.51
N CYS A 453 17.23 -19.71 4.76
CA CYS A 453 18.66 -19.68 5.08
C CYS A 453 19.22 -18.26 4.97
N ASP A 454 18.89 -17.51 3.91
CA ASP A 454 19.45 -16.17 3.72
C ASP A 454 19.04 -15.21 4.87
N ARG A 455 17.93 -15.46 5.58
CA ARG A 455 17.51 -14.65 6.74
C ARG A 455 18.38 -14.88 7.97
N PHE A 456 18.85 -16.11 8.19
CA PHE A 456 19.86 -16.41 9.21
C PHE A 456 21.26 -15.94 8.79
N LEU A 457 21.57 -15.94 7.49
CA LEU A 457 22.88 -15.50 6.98
C LEU A 457 23.04 -13.97 6.94
N THR A 458 22.00 -13.24 6.54
CA THR A 458 22.10 -11.80 6.23
C THR A 458 21.32 -10.90 7.19
N GLY A 459 20.30 -11.46 7.86
CA GLY A 459 19.33 -10.74 8.67
C GLY A 459 18.00 -10.51 7.94
N TYR A 460 17.03 -9.92 8.64
CA TYR A 460 15.69 -9.65 8.14
C TYR A 460 15.00 -8.51 8.92
N PRO A 461 13.98 -7.83 8.35
CA PRO A 461 13.32 -6.73 9.04
C PRO A 461 12.40 -7.20 10.17
N VAL A 462 12.48 -6.56 11.35
CA VAL A 462 11.59 -6.75 12.51
C VAL A 462 11.30 -5.38 13.13
N GLY A 463 10.01 -5.04 13.31
CA GLY A 463 9.61 -3.79 13.99
C GLY A 463 10.19 -2.50 13.37
N GLY A 464 10.37 -2.47 12.04
CA GLY A 464 10.97 -1.33 11.33
C GLY A 464 12.50 -1.26 11.38
N HIS A 465 13.18 -2.24 11.98
CA HIS A 465 14.64 -2.32 12.10
C HIS A 465 15.20 -3.55 11.39
N TRP A 466 16.46 -3.48 10.94
CA TRP A 466 17.17 -4.66 10.43
C TRP A 466 17.66 -5.52 11.59
N HIS A 467 17.13 -6.73 11.71
CA HIS A 467 17.49 -7.70 12.75
C HIS A 467 18.48 -8.72 12.20
N ARG A 468 19.54 -9.01 12.98
CA ARG A 468 20.47 -10.10 12.71
C ARG A 468 20.43 -11.06 13.89
N PRO A 469 19.94 -12.31 13.71
CA PRO A 469 19.90 -13.29 14.78
C PRO A 469 21.29 -13.55 15.35
N ASN A 470 21.40 -13.81 16.65
CA ASN A 470 22.63 -14.34 17.25
C ASN A 470 22.75 -15.85 17.01
N ILE A 471 22.65 -16.25 15.76
CA ILE A 471 22.58 -17.63 15.27
C ILE A 471 23.41 -17.71 13.99
N GLU A 472 24.26 -18.72 13.86
CA GLU A 472 25.05 -19.02 12.66
C GLU A 472 24.59 -20.32 11.99
N ILE A 473 24.68 -20.38 10.66
CA ILE A 473 24.58 -21.65 9.93
C ILE A 473 25.96 -22.31 9.98
N ALA A 474 26.07 -23.44 10.69
CA ALA A 474 27.32 -24.16 10.88
C ALA A 474 27.57 -25.23 9.80
N SER A 475 26.50 -25.79 9.25
CA SER A 475 26.57 -26.86 8.25
C SER A 475 25.33 -26.93 7.37
N LEU A 476 25.48 -27.53 6.20
CA LEU A 476 24.41 -27.69 5.21
C LEU A 476 24.46 -29.10 4.59
N TYR A 477 23.31 -29.74 4.44
CA TYR A 477 23.06 -30.85 3.52
C TYR A 477 22.09 -30.39 2.42
N VAL A 478 22.39 -30.70 1.16
CA VAL A 478 21.50 -30.47 0.01
C VAL A 478 21.42 -31.73 -0.83
N ASP A 479 20.21 -32.27 -0.98
CA ASP A 479 19.93 -33.54 -1.67
C ASP A 479 20.17 -33.45 -3.19
N GLN A 480 19.65 -32.40 -3.83
CA GLN A 480 19.72 -32.19 -5.27
C GLN A 480 20.32 -30.83 -5.59
N ARG A 481 21.20 -30.76 -6.60
CA ARG A 481 21.88 -29.52 -7.04
C ARG A 481 21.56 -29.21 -8.51
N PRO A 482 20.36 -28.67 -8.80
CA PRO A 482 19.98 -28.31 -10.17
C PRO A 482 20.76 -27.07 -10.68
N LEU A 483 20.53 -26.68 -11.94
CA LEU A 483 21.08 -25.44 -12.48
C LEU A 483 20.67 -24.24 -11.61
N GLY A 484 21.64 -23.39 -11.27
CA GLY A 484 21.44 -22.24 -10.39
C GLY A 484 21.45 -22.56 -8.89
N ASP A 485 21.95 -23.74 -8.50
CA ASP A 485 22.26 -24.06 -7.11
C ASP A 485 23.21 -23.03 -6.49
N GLN A 486 22.91 -22.62 -5.26
CA GLN A 486 23.61 -21.60 -4.48
C GLN A 486 24.32 -22.18 -3.26
N SER A 487 24.20 -23.49 -3.00
CA SER A 487 24.65 -24.12 -1.75
C SER A 487 26.15 -23.92 -1.51
N ILE A 488 26.98 -24.18 -2.53
CA ILE A 488 28.44 -24.08 -2.45
C ILE A 488 28.90 -22.62 -2.35
N ASP A 489 28.25 -21.71 -3.08
CA ASP A 489 28.63 -20.30 -3.06
C ASP A 489 28.28 -19.64 -1.72
N ARG A 490 27.12 -19.96 -1.14
CA ARG A 490 26.74 -19.50 0.21
C ARG A 490 27.64 -20.08 1.29
N ALA A 491 27.98 -21.36 1.20
CA ALA A 491 28.94 -21.99 2.09
C ALA A 491 30.31 -21.28 2.09
N ARG A 492 30.81 -20.93 0.89
CA ARG A 492 32.06 -20.17 0.73
C ARG A 492 31.94 -18.75 1.29
N GLU A 493 30.83 -18.06 1.00
CA GLU A 493 30.60 -16.66 1.38
C GLU A 493 30.49 -16.47 2.89
N PHE A 494 29.80 -17.38 3.58
CA PHE A 494 29.50 -17.26 5.01
C PHE A 494 30.30 -18.20 5.91
N GLY A 495 31.17 -19.05 5.34
CA GLY A 495 32.15 -19.82 6.11
C GLY A 495 31.65 -21.11 6.74
N PHE A 496 30.70 -21.83 6.11
CA PHE A 496 30.21 -23.14 6.57
C PHE A 496 30.48 -24.24 5.54
N THR A 497 30.26 -25.51 5.91
CA THR A 497 30.55 -26.67 5.04
C THR A 497 29.27 -27.35 4.56
N VAL A 498 29.26 -27.73 3.28
CA VAL A 498 28.21 -28.58 2.69
C VAL A 498 28.66 -30.05 2.78
N TYR A 499 27.95 -30.85 3.55
CA TYR A 499 28.26 -32.26 3.81
C TYR A 499 27.47 -33.20 2.89
N PRO A 500 28.00 -34.41 2.63
CA PRO A 500 27.34 -35.39 1.77
C PRO A 500 26.24 -36.18 2.46
N THR A 501 26.14 -36.14 3.80
CA THR A 501 25.06 -36.79 4.57
C THR A 501 24.50 -35.87 5.65
N ILE A 502 23.24 -36.11 6.05
CA ILE A 502 22.59 -35.40 7.16
C ILE A 502 23.37 -35.63 8.47
N ALA A 503 23.82 -36.87 8.73
CA ALA A 503 24.59 -37.20 9.91
C ALA A 503 25.90 -36.39 10.02
N GLU A 504 26.66 -36.28 8.93
CA GLU A 504 27.88 -35.47 8.90
C GLU A 504 27.58 -33.97 9.04
N ALA A 505 26.47 -33.48 8.47
CA ALA A 505 26.04 -32.09 8.66
C ALA A 505 25.75 -31.80 10.15
N LEU A 506 24.97 -32.66 10.81
CA LEU A 506 24.62 -32.52 12.23
C LEU A 506 25.84 -32.62 13.17
N ARG A 507 26.85 -33.40 12.79
CA ARG A 507 28.10 -33.54 13.56
C ARG A 507 29.21 -32.58 13.14
N CYS A 508 28.98 -31.74 12.13
CA CYS A 508 29.99 -30.90 11.49
C CYS A 508 31.28 -31.67 11.16
N GLY A 509 31.14 -32.89 10.63
CA GLY A 509 32.25 -33.77 10.26
C GLY A 509 32.96 -34.49 11.42
N GLY A 510 32.52 -34.31 12.67
CA GLY A 510 33.02 -35.04 13.84
C GLY A 510 32.22 -36.30 14.18
N ASP A 511 32.51 -36.87 15.36
CA ASP A 511 31.92 -38.13 15.84
C ASP A 511 30.68 -37.96 16.74
N SER A 512 30.29 -36.72 17.04
CA SER A 512 29.14 -36.40 17.91
C SER A 512 28.41 -35.13 17.47
N LEU A 513 27.12 -35.03 17.79
CA LEU A 513 26.26 -33.88 17.49
C LEU A 513 26.93 -32.55 17.89
N ALA A 514 27.05 -31.64 16.93
CA ALA A 514 27.85 -30.41 17.07
C ALA A 514 27.04 -29.12 16.81
N ILE A 515 25.72 -29.24 16.70
CA ILE A 515 24.77 -28.16 16.43
C ILE A 515 23.76 -28.00 17.58
N ASP A 516 23.07 -26.86 17.58
CA ASP A 516 22.07 -26.45 18.58
C ASP A 516 20.64 -26.44 18.02
N GLY A 517 20.45 -26.61 16.71
CA GLY A 517 19.15 -26.71 16.08
C GLY A 517 19.22 -27.15 14.61
N VAL A 518 18.10 -27.68 14.08
CA VAL A 518 18.02 -28.17 12.69
C VAL A 518 16.91 -27.45 11.92
N LEU A 519 17.23 -26.95 10.73
CA LEU A 519 16.30 -26.40 9.76
C LEU A 519 16.08 -27.41 8.62
N ILE A 520 14.94 -28.12 8.61
CA ILE A 520 14.55 -29.03 7.54
C ILE A 520 13.68 -28.29 6.53
N ILE A 521 14.20 -28.09 5.31
CA ILE A 521 13.51 -27.44 4.20
C ILE A 521 13.25 -28.44 3.07
N GLY A 522 12.16 -29.19 3.22
CA GLY A 522 11.76 -30.26 2.32
C GLY A 522 10.83 -29.82 1.17
N GLU A 523 11.19 -28.80 0.40
CA GLU A 523 10.31 -28.24 -0.66
C GLU A 523 11.09 -27.91 -1.94
N HIS A 524 10.43 -28.10 -3.09
CA HIS A 524 11.04 -28.10 -4.43
C HIS A 524 12.01 -29.27 -4.68
N GLY A 525 12.49 -29.38 -5.92
CA GLY A 525 13.24 -30.52 -6.43
C GLY A 525 12.35 -31.51 -7.18
N GLU A 526 12.99 -32.52 -7.75
CA GLU A 526 12.33 -33.59 -8.50
C GLU A 526 12.07 -34.77 -7.56
N TYR A 527 10.79 -34.96 -7.21
CA TYR A 527 10.30 -36.06 -6.37
C TYR A 527 9.04 -36.65 -7.00
N PRO A 528 8.77 -37.95 -6.82
CA PRO A 528 7.58 -38.59 -7.37
C PRO A 528 6.30 -38.02 -6.77
N SER A 529 5.19 -38.22 -7.47
CA SER A 529 3.84 -37.96 -6.96
C SER A 529 3.07 -39.27 -6.77
N ASN A 530 2.15 -39.31 -5.80
CA ASN A 530 1.22 -40.43 -5.60
C ASN A 530 -0.11 -40.24 -6.36
N GLU A 531 -1.04 -41.21 -6.27
CA GLU A 531 -2.35 -41.10 -6.93
C GLU A 531 -3.22 -39.94 -6.44
N LYS A 532 -2.93 -39.40 -5.25
CA LYS A 532 -3.61 -38.23 -4.68
C LYS A 532 -3.09 -36.91 -5.27
N GLY A 533 -2.06 -36.96 -6.11
CA GLY A 533 -1.39 -35.78 -6.68
C GLY A 533 -0.39 -35.11 -5.73
N GLN A 534 -0.14 -35.70 -4.55
CA GLN A 534 0.82 -35.14 -3.59
C GLN A 534 2.24 -35.39 -4.07
N LYS A 535 3.11 -34.40 -3.91
CA LYS A 535 4.56 -34.62 -4.09
C LYS A 535 5.14 -35.30 -2.86
N LEU A 536 5.86 -36.40 -3.07
CA LEU A 536 6.47 -37.22 -2.02
C LEU A 536 7.80 -36.62 -1.55
N TYR A 537 7.74 -35.37 -1.07
CA TYR A 537 8.92 -34.70 -0.51
C TYR A 537 9.45 -35.43 0.72
N PRO A 538 10.78 -35.56 0.88
CA PRO A 538 11.41 -36.44 1.86
C PRO A 538 11.47 -35.84 3.28
N ARG A 539 10.46 -35.05 3.69
CA ARG A 539 10.42 -34.36 5.00
C ARG A 539 10.54 -35.35 6.16
N TYR A 540 9.78 -36.43 6.09
CA TYR A 540 9.79 -37.49 7.09
C TYR A 540 11.13 -38.23 7.11
N GLU A 541 11.67 -38.57 5.94
CA GLU A 541 12.93 -39.28 5.79
C GLU A 541 14.09 -38.46 6.39
N PHE A 542 14.19 -37.17 6.03
CA PHE A 542 15.19 -36.26 6.58
C PHE A 542 15.05 -36.08 8.10
N PHE A 543 13.82 -35.99 8.60
CA PHE A 543 13.56 -35.93 10.03
C PHE A 543 13.99 -37.22 10.75
N GLN A 544 13.71 -38.40 10.19
CA GLN A 544 14.11 -39.67 10.80
C GLN A 544 15.63 -39.85 10.82
N GLU A 545 16.36 -39.35 9.81
CA GLU A 545 17.83 -39.34 9.85
C GLU A 545 18.36 -38.44 10.98
N CYS A 546 17.73 -37.28 11.24
CA CYS A 546 18.06 -36.44 12.39
C CYS A 546 17.79 -37.17 13.72
N VAL A 547 16.63 -37.84 13.84
CA VAL A 547 16.26 -38.65 15.01
C VAL A 547 17.27 -39.77 15.26
N GLN A 548 17.74 -40.44 14.21
CA GLN A 548 18.75 -41.50 14.33
C GLN A 548 20.07 -40.96 14.91
N VAL A 549 20.50 -39.76 14.50
CA VAL A 549 21.67 -39.10 15.10
C VAL A 549 21.42 -38.79 16.57
N PHE A 550 20.24 -38.27 16.92
CA PHE A 550 19.90 -37.94 18.31
C PHE A 550 19.92 -39.17 19.23
N GLU A 551 19.39 -40.30 18.75
CA GLU A 551 19.41 -41.57 19.48
C GLU A 551 20.82 -42.12 19.64
N THR A 552 21.63 -42.05 18.58
CA THR A 552 23.02 -42.54 18.59
C THR A 552 23.89 -41.72 19.53
N ASP A 553 23.73 -40.39 19.52
CA ASP A 553 24.61 -39.47 20.24
C ASP A 553 24.07 -39.15 21.65
N GLY A 554 22.85 -39.60 21.98
CA GLY A 554 22.23 -39.41 23.28
C GLY A 554 21.85 -37.95 23.59
N ARG A 555 21.73 -37.10 22.55
CA ARG A 555 21.38 -35.68 22.65
C ARG A 555 20.45 -35.28 21.51
N SER A 556 19.39 -34.55 21.83
CA SER A 556 18.46 -33.96 20.86
C SER A 556 18.54 -32.44 20.88
N VAL A 557 18.12 -31.82 19.77
CA VAL A 557 18.00 -30.35 19.63
C VAL A 557 16.68 -29.98 18.94
N PRO A 558 16.20 -28.73 19.06
CA PRO A 558 15.00 -28.31 18.37
C PRO A 558 15.07 -28.50 16.84
N ILE A 559 13.94 -28.85 16.24
CA ILE A 559 13.81 -29.01 14.79
C ILE A 559 12.69 -28.11 14.27
N TYR A 560 12.99 -27.33 13.24
CA TYR A 560 11.99 -26.73 12.37
C TYR A 560 11.82 -27.56 11.09
N ASN A 561 10.57 -27.80 10.68
CA ASN A 561 10.21 -28.49 9.44
C ASN A 561 9.30 -27.62 8.57
N ASP A 562 9.74 -27.30 7.36
CA ASP A 562 9.01 -26.44 6.42
C ASP A 562 7.68 -27.05 5.92
N LYS A 563 6.60 -26.25 5.96
CA LYS A 563 5.19 -26.59 5.63
C LYS A 563 4.57 -27.70 6.50
N HIS A 564 3.73 -28.56 5.91
CA HIS A 564 3.17 -29.73 6.57
C HIS A 564 4.29 -30.69 6.99
N LEU A 565 4.04 -31.47 8.03
CA LEU A 565 5.02 -32.44 8.56
C LEU A 565 5.39 -33.48 7.50
N SER A 566 4.38 -34.14 6.92
CA SER A 566 4.54 -35.14 5.87
C SER A 566 3.27 -35.25 5.03
N TYR A 567 3.39 -35.76 3.81
CA TYR A 567 2.24 -36.06 2.94
C TYR A 567 1.33 -37.17 3.48
N SER A 568 1.83 -37.94 4.47
CA SER A 568 1.12 -39.03 5.15
C SER A 568 0.93 -38.69 6.63
N PHE A 569 -0.29 -38.86 7.14
CA PHE A 569 -0.64 -38.66 8.53
C PHE A 569 0.12 -39.60 9.45
N GLU A 570 0.30 -40.86 9.09
CA GLU A 570 1.06 -41.83 9.89
C GLU A 570 2.51 -41.35 10.08
N LYS A 571 3.15 -40.90 9.00
CA LYS A 571 4.49 -40.30 9.03
C LYS A 571 4.52 -39.03 9.90
N ALA A 572 3.56 -38.12 9.71
CA ALA A 572 3.45 -36.89 10.48
C ALA A 572 3.23 -37.16 11.99
N ALA A 573 2.36 -38.09 12.33
CA ALA A 573 2.08 -38.49 13.71
C ALA A 573 3.31 -39.11 14.37
N LYS A 574 4.08 -39.92 13.63
CA LYS A 574 5.36 -40.45 14.09
C LYS A 574 6.37 -39.34 14.37
N MET A 575 6.47 -38.30 13.53
CA MET A 575 7.38 -37.17 13.78
C MET A 575 7.06 -36.45 15.10
N VAL A 576 5.78 -36.18 15.38
CA VAL A 576 5.34 -35.56 16.65
C VAL A 576 5.56 -36.50 17.83
N THR A 577 5.34 -37.80 17.65
CA THR A 577 5.57 -38.81 18.70
C THR A 577 7.06 -38.92 19.03
N ASP A 578 7.93 -38.92 18.03
CA ASP A 578 9.38 -38.97 18.21
C ASP A 578 9.92 -37.70 18.88
N SER A 579 9.41 -36.51 18.54
CA SER A 579 9.82 -35.27 19.21
C SER A 579 9.47 -35.26 20.70
N ARG A 580 8.27 -35.73 21.05
CA ARG A 580 7.84 -35.91 22.44
C ARG A 580 8.68 -36.97 23.16
N ARG A 581 8.95 -38.11 22.51
CA ARG A 581 9.74 -39.22 23.07
C ARG A 581 11.18 -38.82 23.37
N LEU A 582 11.79 -38.03 22.48
CA LEU A 582 13.17 -37.56 22.61
C LEU A 582 13.31 -36.18 23.27
N GLY A 583 12.19 -35.55 23.65
CA GLY A 583 12.15 -34.33 24.45
C GLY A 583 12.70 -33.09 23.75
N PHE A 584 12.46 -32.92 22.45
CA PHE A 584 12.89 -31.71 21.72
C PHE A 584 11.71 -30.91 21.14
N PRO A 585 11.81 -29.57 21.06
CA PRO A 585 10.81 -28.73 20.42
C PRO A 585 10.73 -29.01 18.91
N LEU A 586 9.51 -29.14 18.41
CA LEU A 586 9.21 -29.28 16.98
C LEU A 586 8.30 -28.14 16.55
N LEU A 587 8.72 -27.39 15.54
CA LEU A 587 7.91 -26.36 14.88
C LEU A 587 7.76 -26.72 13.40
N ALA A 588 6.55 -26.59 12.88
CA ALA A 588 6.27 -26.75 11.46
C ALA A 588 5.19 -25.77 11.04
N GLY A 589 4.93 -25.65 9.73
CA GLY A 589 3.77 -24.93 9.23
C GLY A 589 4.00 -23.95 8.09
N SER A 590 2.97 -23.16 7.88
CA SER A 590 2.79 -22.11 6.88
C SER A 590 3.23 -20.76 7.43
N SER A 591 3.63 -19.85 6.54
CA SER A 591 3.82 -18.45 6.90
C SER A 591 2.49 -17.70 7.10
N LEU A 592 1.35 -18.22 6.64
CA LEU A 592 0.07 -17.52 6.74
C LEU A 592 -0.36 -17.27 8.20
N PRO A 593 -0.33 -18.25 9.14
CA PRO A 593 -0.68 -17.98 10.54
C PRO A 593 0.10 -16.85 11.22
N VAL A 594 1.31 -16.55 10.72
CA VAL A 594 2.25 -15.60 11.32
C VAL A 594 2.44 -14.31 10.49
N THR A 595 1.84 -14.22 9.30
CA THR A 595 1.91 -13.01 8.46
C THR A 595 0.96 -11.91 8.95
N TRP A 596 1.01 -10.74 8.32
CA TRP A 596 0.08 -9.64 8.61
C TRP A 596 -1.35 -10.02 8.26
N ARG A 597 -2.28 -9.44 9.02
CA ARG A 597 -3.72 -9.58 8.79
C ARG A 597 -4.33 -8.24 8.41
N LEU A 598 -5.25 -8.25 7.45
CA LEU A 598 -5.93 -7.06 6.94
C LEU A 598 -7.46 -7.25 6.95
N PRO A 599 -8.21 -6.55 7.82
CA PRO A 599 -7.71 -5.81 8.98
C PRO A 599 -7.03 -6.71 10.01
N ASP A 600 -6.23 -6.11 10.92
CA ASP A 600 -5.60 -6.78 12.05
C ASP A 600 -6.68 -7.32 12.99
N ILE A 601 -7.03 -8.59 12.80
CA ILE A 601 -8.07 -9.29 13.55
C ILE A 601 -7.52 -10.60 14.10
N GLU A 602 -7.78 -10.81 15.39
CA GLU A 602 -7.64 -12.08 16.08
C GLU A 602 -9.00 -12.43 16.69
N LEU A 603 -9.43 -13.68 16.57
CA LEU A 603 -10.64 -14.12 17.27
C LEU A 603 -10.37 -14.13 18.79
N PRO A 604 -11.31 -13.67 19.63
CA PRO A 604 -11.14 -13.77 21.08
C PRO A 604 -10.89 -15.22 21.51
N LEU A 605 -9.94 -15.42 22.44
CA LEU A 605 -9.68 -16.76 22.98
C LEU A 605 -10.91 -17.24 23.76
N GLY A 606 -11.38 -18.45 23.45
CA GLY A 606 -12.58 -19.03 24.04
C GLY A 606 -13.89 -18.54 23.41
N CYS A 607 -13.87 -17.89 22.24
CA CYS A 607 -15.08 -17.48 21.54
C CYS A 607 -15.95 -18.68 21.13
N GLU A 608 -17.26 -18.46 20.98
CA GLU A 608 -18.17 -19.45 20.44
C GLU A 608 -18.34 -19.22 18.93
N LEU A 609 -17.92 -20.21 18.13
CA LEU A 609 -18.01 -20.16 16.67
C LEU A 609 -19.23 -20.95 16.19
N GLU A 610 -20.04 -20.33 15.33
CA GLU A 610 -21.18 -20.98 14.67
C GLU A 610 -20.75 -21.65 13.35
N GLU A 611 -19.97 -20.94 12.53
CA GLU A 611 -19.50 -21.39 11.22
C GLU A 611 -18.22 -20.61 10.83
N ALA A 612 -17.34 -21.24 10.05
CA ALA A 612 -16.15 -20.61 9.51
C ALA A 612 -15.97 -20.89 8.01
N LEU A 613 -15.42 -19.94 7.27
CA LEU A 613 -15.11 -20.05 5.86
C LEU A 613 -13.73 -19.47 5.55
N MET A 614 -12.97 -20.19 4.73
CA MET A 614 -11.71 -19.75 4.17
C MET A 614 -11.81 -19.71 2.64
N VAL A 615 -11.30 -18.65 2.02
CA VAL A 615 -11.03 -18.56 0.59
C VAL A 615 -9.53 -18.71 0.39
N GLY A 616 -9.12 -19.66 -0.45
CA GLY A 616 -7.73 -19.88 -0.86
C GLY A 616 -7.58 -19.91 -2.37
N VAL A 617 -6.32 -19.87 -2.82
CA VAL A 617 -5.93 -19.90 -4.23
C VAL A 617 -4.65 -20.70 -4.42
N GLY A 618 -4.42 -21.18 -5.64
CA GLY A 618 -3.24 -21.92 -6.05
C GLY A 618 -3.50 -23.40 -6.37
N GLY A 619 -2.40 -24.13 -6.57
CA GLY A 619 -2.43 -25.55 -6.93
C GLY A 619 -2.77 -26.46 -5.74
N SER A 620 -3.44 -27.57 -6.03
CA SER A 620 -3.85 -28.55 -5.02
C SER A 620 -2.65 -29.20 -4.33
N ASP A 621 -2.84 -29.65 -3.08
CA ASP A 621 -1.87 -30.11 -2.09
C ASP A 621 -1.11 -28.96 -1.38
N PRO A 622 -0.09 -28.29 -1.95
CA PRO A 622 0.65 -27.27 -1.21
C PRO A 622 -0.18 -26.04 -0.80
N MET A 623 -1.04 -25.53 -1.69
CA MET A 623 -1.78 -24.28 -1.40
C MET A 623 -3.06 -24.54 -0.61
N ASP A 624 -3.65 -25.74 -0.78
CA ASP A 624 -4.73 -26.23 0.09
C ASP A 624 -4.24 -26.30 1.54
N TYR A 625 -3.03 -26.85 1.76
CA TYR A 625 -2.42 -26.90 3.09
C TYR A 625 -2.30 -25.51 3.73
N HIS A 626 -1.74 -24.55 2.99
CA HIS A 626 -1.57 -23.18 3.47
C HIS A 626 -2.93 -22.58 3.90
N ALA A 627 -3.96 -22.73 3.08
CA ALA A 627 -5.29 -22.21 3.38
C ALA A 627 -5.94 -22.91 4.60
N LEU A 628 -5.82 -24.24 4.69
CA LEU A 628 -6.32 -25.01 5.85
C LEU A 628 -5.60 -24.61 7.14
N GLU A 629 -4.30 -24.36 7.10
CA GLU A 629 -3.55 -23.95 8.28
C GLU A 629 -3.89 -22.53 8.74
N ALA A 630 -4.08 -21.61 7.78
CA ALA A 630 -4.56 -20.26 8.07
C ALA A 630 -5.96 -20.28 8.71
N MET A 631 -6.85 -21.14 8.20
CA MET A 631 -8.17 -21.35 8.82
C MET A 631 -8.04 -21.97 10.21
N GLN A 632 -7.20 -23.00 10.36
CA GLN A 632 -7.00 -23.71 11.63
C GLN A 632 -6.52 -22.77 12.74
N CYS A 633 -5.56 -21.87 12.46
CA CYS A 633 -5.04 -20.95 13.47
C CYS A 633 -6.09 -19.95 13.98
N MET A 634 -7.16 -19.72 13.22
CA MET A 634 -8.30 -18.91 13.65
C MET A 634 -9.28 -19.74 14.49
N VAL A 635 -9.71 -20.90 13.96
CA VAL A 635 -10.78 -21.68 14.59
C VAL A 635 -10.32 -22.44 15.83
N GLU A 636 -9.03 -22.69 16.04
CA GLU A 636 -8.51 -23.30 17.27
C GLU A 636 -8.75 -22.45 18.54
N ARG A 637 -9.03 -21.16 18.36
CA ARG A 637 -9.27 -20.21 19.47
C ARG A 637 -10.67 -20.33 20.05
N ARG A 638 -11.50 -21.22 19.51
CA ARG A 638 -12.86 -21.47 19.99
C ARG A 638 -12.88 -22.04 21.40
N LYS A 639 -14.04 -21.93 22.06
CA LYS A 639 -14.31 -22.49 23.38
C LYS A 639 -13.95 -23.97 23.43
N GLY A 640 -13.04 -24.34 24.33
CA GLY A 640 -12.56 -25.72 24.50
C GLY A 640 -11.28 -26.06 23.74
N GLY A 641 -10.81 -25.21 22.82
CA GLY A 641 -9.64 -25.45 21.99
C GLY A 641 -9.92 -26.41 20.83
N GLU A 642 -8.87 -27.03 20.29
CA GLU A 642 -9.02 -28.04 19.23
C GLU A 642 -9.44 -29.39 19.82
N THR A 643 -10.52 -29.96 19.27
CA THR A 643 -11.19 -31.18 19.76
C THR A 643 -11.08 -32.37 18.81
N GLY A 644 -10.49 -32.18 17.64
CA GLY A 644 -10.34 -33.17 16.58
C GLY A 644 -11.35 -32.98 15.46
N VAL A 645 -11.08 -33.63 14.33
CA VAL A 645 -11.93 -33.59 13.14
C VAL A 645 -12.71 -34.89 13.04
N ARG A 646 -14.03 -34.79 12.97
CA ARG A 646 -14.95 -35.91 12.87
C ARG A 646 -14.99 -36.47 11.46
N ALA A 647 -15.16 -35.60 10.48
CA ALA A 647 -15.29 -35.99 9.09
C ALA A 647 -14.86 -34.89 8.13
N VAL A 648 -14.50 -35.30 6.91
CA VAL A 648 -14.15 -34.40 5.81
C VAL A 648 -14.79 -34.82 4.50
N GLN A 649 -14.96 -33.87 3.57
CA GLN A 649 -15.35 -34.13 2.18
C GLN A 649 -14.74 -33.09 1.25
N LEU A 650 -14.17 -33.52 0.13
CA LEU A 650 -13.70 -32.64 -0.95
C LEU A 650 -14.60 -32.81 -2.18
N ILE A 651 -15.21 -31.72 -2.66
CA ILE A 651 -15.94 -31.66 -3.94
C ILE A 651 -15.32 -30.64 -4.90
N GLU A 652 -15.50 -30.82 -6.21
CA GLU A 652 -14.93 -29.95 -7.25
C GLU A 652 -15.97 -29.58 -8.32
N GLY A 653 -15.72 -28.51 -9.06
CA GLY A 653 -16.53 -28.08 -10.21
C GLY A 653 -17.93 -27.60 -9.82
N ASP A 654 -18.91 -27.83 -10.70
CA ASP A 654 -20.29 -27.35 -10.53
C ASP A 654 -20.95 -27.79 -9.20
N ALA A 655 -20.52 -28.93 -8.65
CA ALA A 655 -21.00 -29.42 -7.36
C ALA A 655 -20.73 -28.40 -6.22
N VAL A 656 -19.66 -27.60 -6.32
CA VAL A 656 -19.33 -26.56 -5.34
C VAL A 656 -20.40 -25.47 -5.33
N TRP A 657 -20.82 -25.02 -6.52
CA TRP A 657 -21.85 -24.00 -6.67
C TRP A 657 -23.23 -24.51 -6.28
N GLN A 658 -23.54 -25.77 -6.64
CA GLN A 658 -24.77 -26.44 -6.20
C GLN A 658 -24.82 -26.57 -4.67
N ALA A 659 -23.69 -26.90 -4.03
CA ALA A 659 -23.59 -26.95 -2.58
C ALA A 659 -23.83 -25.57 -1.93
N GLY A 660 -23.34 -24.50 -2.55
CA GLY A 660 -23.62 -23.12 -2.10
C GLY A 660 -25.09 -22.75 -2.24
N ALA A 661 -25.71 -23.05 -3.37
CA ALA A 661 -27.13 -22.82 -3.60
C ALA A 661 -28.01 -23.62 -2.63
N ALA A 662 -27.56 -24.80 -2.20
CA ALA A 662 -28.20 -25.63 -1.18
C ALA A 662 -27.89 -25.20 0.27
N GLY A 663 -27.08 -24.16 0.48
CA GLY A 663 -26.73 -23.65 1.81
C GLY A 663 -25.76 -24.54 2.59
N ARG A 664 -24.94 -25.36 1.92
CA ARG A 664 -23.91 -26.17 2.59
C ARG A 664 -22.71 -25.35 3.07
N TRP A 665 -22.53 -24.16 2.53
CA TRP A 665 -21.58 -23.14 2.99
C TRP A 665 -22.24 -21.78 2.92
N SER A 666 -21.89 -20.87 3.84
CA SER A 666 -22.51 -19.55 3.94
C SER A 666 -22.08 -18.57 2.85
N LYS A 667 -23.05 -18.05 2.08
CA LYS A 667 -22.84 -16.94 1.14
C LYS A 667 -22.41 -15.65 1.85
N GLU A 668 -22.93 -15.41 3.05
CA GLU A 668 -22.56 -14.26 3.88
C GLU A 668 -21.08 -14.31 4.28
N LEU A 669 -20.59 -15.48 4.71
CA LEU A 669 -19.17 -15.64 5.04
C LEU A 669 -18.28 -15.53 3.80
N LEU A 670 -18.74 -16.03 2.64
CA LEU A 670 -18.02 -15.85 1.38
C LEU A 670 -17.93 -14.36 0.99
N GLU A 671 -19.02 -13.61 1.12
CA GLU A 671 -19.04 -12.15 0.90
C GLU A 671 -18.08 -11.44 1.84
N ALA A 672 -18.14 -11.76 3.13
CA ALA A 672 -17.27 -11.18 4.14
C ALA A 672 -15.78 -11.50 3.88
N ALA A 673 -15.45 -12.72 3.47
CA ALA A 673 -14.10 -13.12 3.12
C ALA A 673 -13.61 -12.43 1.84
N LEU A 674 -14.36 -12.51 0.74
CA LEU A 674 -13.98 -11.89 -0.54
C LEU A 674 -13.83 -10.37 -0.44
N SER A 675 -14.57 -9.73 0.46
CA SER A 675 -14.39 -8.31 0.72
C SER A 675 -12.94 -7.99 1.09
N ARG A 676 -12.28 -8.83 1.89
CA ARG A 676 -10.91 -8.58 2.38
C ARG A 676 -9.83 -8.67 1.31
N SER A 677 -10.14 -9.16 0.10
CA SER A 677 -9.17 -9.25 -0.98
C SER A 677 -8.75 -7.87 -1.48
N ASP A 678 -7.44 -7.65 -1.56
CA ASP A 678 -6.82 -6.49 -2.22
C ASP A 678 -6.34 -6.82 -3.65
N SER A 679 -6.55 -8.06 -4.09
CA SER A 679 -6.21 -8.53 -5.44
C SER A 679 -7.37 -9.21 -6.17
N PRO A 680 -8.56 -8.59 -6.29
CA PRO A 680 -9.62 -9.10 -7.16
C PRO A 680 -9.13 -9.18 -8.62
N GLN A 681 -9.53 -10.23 -9.32
CA GLN A 681 -9.16 -10.51 -10.71
C GLN A 681 -10.33 -10.24 -11.66
N GLY A 682 -10.15 -10.34 -12.98
CA GLY A 682 -11.22 -10.02 -13.95
C GLY A 682 -11.23 -8.53 -14.31
N LEU A 683 -12.40 -7.90 -14.32
CA LEU A 683 -12.57 -6.51 -14.76
C LEU A 683 -11.65 -5.53 -14.00
N THR A 684 -11.39 -5.79 -12.71
CA THR A 684 -10.45 -4.99 -11.90
C THR A 684 -9.00 -5.05 -12.38
N ASN A 685 -8.58 -6.09 -13.10
CA ASN A 685 -7.26 -6.10 -13.75
C ASN A 685 -7.31 -5.66 -15.21
N GLU A 686 -8.44 -5.89 -15.90
CA GLU A 686 -8.59 -5.60 -17.33
C GLU A 686 -8.76 -4.10 -17.61
N ASP A 687 -9.59 -3.41 -16.82
CA ASP A 687 -9.83 -1.97 -16.97
C ASP A 687 -9.86 -1.22 -15.63
N ALA A 688 -9.54 -1.90 -14.54
CA ALA A 688 -9.40 -1.34 -13.20
C ALA A 688 -10.69 -0.73 -12.61
N ARG A 689 -11.87 -1.14 -13.08
CA ARG A 689 -13.13 -0.87 -12.36
C ARG A 689 -13.27 -1.77 -11.12
N THR A 690 -13.96 -1.26 -10.10
CA THR A 690 -14.51 -2.10 -9.02
C THR A 690 -15.56 -3.04 -9.59
N GLN A 691 -15.60 -4.30 -9.14
CA GLN A 691 -16.58 -5.28 -9.58
C GLN A 691 -17.24 -5.97 -8.39
N ASP A 692 -18.54 -6.25 -8.51
CA ASP A 692 -19.26 -7.11 -7.58
C ASP A 692 -19.07 -8.57 -8.00
N LEU A 693 -18.11 -9.28 -7.40
CA LEU A 693 -17.84 -10.68 -7.71
C LEU A 693 -19.07 -11.58 -7.50
N LEU A 694 -19.90 -11.30 -6.50
CA LEU A 694 -20.96 -12.22 -6.06
C LEU A 694 -22.32 -11.95 -6.72
N GLY A 695 -22.68 -10.68 -6.95
CA GLY A 695 -23.99 -10.30 -7.47
C GLY A 695 -24.07 -10.24 -9.00
N SER A 696 -22.95 -10.10 -9.69
CA SER A 696 -22.91 -9.97 -11.16
C SER A 696 -22.80 -11.31 -11.92
N GLY A 697 -22.48 -12.40 -11.22
CA GLY A 697 -22.12 -13.70 -11.84
C GLY A 697 -20.65 -13.80 -12.25
N GLU A 698 -19.86 -12.75 -12.04
CA GLU A 698 -18.43 -12.74 -12.39
C GLU A 698 -17.62 -13.79 -11.62
N LEU A 699 -17.96 -14.08 -10.36
CA LEU A 699 -17.27 -15.11 -9.58
C LEU A 699 -17.32 -16.48 -10.28
N GLN A 700 -18.49 -16.92 -10.75
CA GLN A 700 -18.64 -18.20 -11.45
C GLN A 700 -17.97 -18.18 -12.82
N ARG A 701 -17.95 -17.02 -13.49
CA ARG A 701 -17.26 -16.84 -14.78
C ARG A 701 -15.74 -16.94 -14.63
N LEU A 702 -15.19 -16.35 -13.58
CA LEU A 702 -13.75 -16.29 -13.32
C LEU A 702 -13.20 -17.59 -12.74
N VAL A 703 -13.99 -18.31 -11.93
CA VAL A 703 -13.56 -19.54 -11.25
C VAL A 703 -14.01 -20.77 -12.03
N GLU A 704 -13.22 -21.17 -13.02
CA GLU A 704 -13.53 -22.31 -13.90
C GLU A 704 -13.59 -23.66 -13.16
N LYS A 705 -12.74 -23.84 -12.14
CA LYS A 705 -12.58 -25.12 -11.42
C LYS A 705 -12.53 -24.88 -9.91
N PRO A 706 -13.66 -24.55 -9.27
CA PRO A 706 -13.71 -24.39 -7.83
C PRO A 706 -13.49 -25.75 -7.13
N ALA A 707 -12.94 -25.71 -5.92
CA ALA A 707 -12.96 -26.85 -5.00
C ALA A 707 -13.47 -26.41 -3.63
N ALA A 708 -14.20 -27.30 -2.95
CA ALA A 708 -14.67 -27.07 -1.58
C ALA A 708 -14.27 -28.23 -0.66
N TYR A 709 -13.64 -27.88 0.46
CA TYR A 709 -13.25 -28.78 1.54
C TYR A 709 -14.20 -28.55 2.72
N PHE A 710 -15.10 -29.49 2.96
CA PHE A 710 -15.99 -29.48 4.12
C PHE A 710 -15.33 -30.18 5.28
N ILE A 711 -15.31 -29.54 6.44
CA ILE A 711 -14.69 -30.05 7.68
C ILE A 711 -15.73 -29.99 8.79
N GLU A 712 -15.98 -31.14 9.40
CA GLU A 712 -16.82 -31.28 10.58
C GLU A 712 -15.94 -31.59 11.79
N TYR A 713 -15.91 -30.70 12.78
CA TYR A 713 -15.15 -30.90 14.03
C TYR A 713 -15.96 -31.74 15.04
N ASN A 714 -15.26 -32.35 16.00
CA ASN A 714 -15.85 -33.20 17.04
C ASN A 714 -16.81 -32.43 17.98
N ASP A 715 -16.57 -31.14 18.17
CA ASP A 715 -17.42 -30.23 18.95
C ASP A 715 -18.65 -29.70 18.19
N GLY A 716 -18.79 -30.07 16.91
CA GLY A 716 -19.92 -29.69 16.06
C GLY A 716 -19.67 -28.45 15.20
N LEU A 717 -18.53 -27.76 15.32
CA LEU A 717 -18.17 -26.69 14.41
C LEU A 717 -18.09 -27.22 12.96
N ARG A 718 -18.62 -26.44 12.02
CA ARG A 718 -18.47 -26.67 10.59
C ARG A 718 -17.60 -25.59 9.98
N ALA A 719 -16.62 -25.99 9.19
CA ALA A 719 -15.77 -25.08 8.43
C ALA A 719 -15.71 -25.48 6.96
N THR A 720 -15.61 -24.49 6.08
CA THR A 720 -15.47 -24.70 4.63
C THR A 720 -14.24 -23.96 4.12
N LEU A 721 -13.34 -24.64 3.41
CA LEU A 721 -12.35 -23.99 2.55
C LEU A 721 -12.84 -24.02 1.10
N LEU A 722 -12.90 -22.86 0.46
CA LEU A 722 -13.18 -22.68 -0.97
C LEU A 722 -11.91 -22.27 -1.70
N MET A 723 -11.49 -23.06 -2.69
CA MET A 723 -10.39 -22.72 -3.59
C MET A 723 -10.95 -22.02 -4.83
N LEU A 724 -10.77 -20.70 -4.92
CA LEU A 724 -11.43 -19.83 -5.91
C LEU A 724 -10.41 -19.23 -6.91
N ASN A 725 -9.65 -20.13 -7.53
CA ASN A 725 -8.66 -19.78 -8.56
C ASN A 725 -9.28 -18.93 -9.68
N GLY A 726 -8.72 -17.74 -9.92
CA GLY A 726 -9.15 -16.83 -10.98
C GLY A 726 -10.00 -15.66 -10.52
N ALA A 727 -10.57 -15.68 -9.31
CA ALA A 727 -11.35 -14.56 -8.76
C ALA A 727 -10.52 -13.59 -7.91
N VAL A 728 -9.57 -14.11 -7.13
CA VAL A 728 -8.65 -13.34 -6.27
C VAL A 728 -7.25 -13.94 -6.35
N LYS A 729 -6.23 -13.30 -5.75
CA LYS A 729 -4.90 -13.90 -5.50
C LYS A 729 -4.56 -14.01 -4.00
N ASP A 730 -5.57 -13.89 -3.15
CA ASP A 730 -5.43 -13.77 -1.70
C ASP A 730 -5.91 -14.99 -0.92
N PHE A 731 -5.57 -15.01 0.36
CA PHE A 731 -6.10 -15.92 1.37
C PHE A 731 -6.98 -15.12 2.34
N CYS A 732 -8.30 -15.36 2.32
CA CYS A 732 -9.25 -14.58 3.09
C CYS A 732 -10.10 -15.47 4.00
N PHE A 733 -10.30 -15.06 5.24
CA PHE A 733 -11.06 -15.80 6.24
C PHE A 733 -12.28 -15.00 6.69
N ALA A 734 -13.37 -15.70 6.99
CA ALA A 734 -14.51 -15.17 7.70
C ALA A 734 -15.09 -16.20 8.67
N ALA A 735 -15.59 -15.75 9.82
CA ALA A 735 -16.31 -16.60 10.76
C ALA A 735 -17.48 -15.85 11.41
N LYS A 736 -18.51 -16.63 11.74
CA LYS A 736 -19.65 -16.15 12.51
C LYS A 736 -19.46 -16.51 13.98
N LEU A 737 -19.46 -15.49 14.83
CA LEU A 737 -19.33 -15.63 16.29
C LEU A 737 -20.73 -15.53 16.91
N ALA A 738 -20.99 -16.35 17.92
CA ALA A 738 -22.26 -16.30 18.63
C ALA A 738 -22.44 -14.93 19.32
N GLY A 739 -23.58 -14.29 19.05
CA GLY A 739 -23.92 -12.98 19.63
C GLY A 739 -23.37 -11.77 18.86
N ASP A 740 -22.51 -11.96 17.86
CA ASP A 740 -22.06 -10.87 16.98
C ASP A 740 -22.94 -10.77 15.72
N PRO A 741 -23.45 -9.58 15.38
CA PRO A 741 -24.34 -9.39 14.24
C PRO A 741 -23.62 -9.40 12.88
N LEU A 742 -22.29 -9.27 12.86
CA LEU A 742 -21.47 -9.22 11.65
C LEU A 742 -20.39 -10.32 11.69
N PRO A 743 -20.06 -10.95 10.56
CA PRO A 743 -18.93 -11.87 10.49
C PRO A 743 -17.60 -11.17 10.82
N ALA A 744 -16.74 -11.84 11.59
CA ALA A 744 -15.34 -11.44 11.71
C ALA A 744 -14.60 -11.90 10.45
N SER A 745 -13.99 -10.99 9.69
CA SER A 745 -13.25 -11.34 8.46
C SER A 745 -11.92 -10.62 8.31
N THR A 746 -10.92 -11.32 7.78
CA THR A 746 -9.57 -10.79 7.54
C THR A 746 -8.88 -11.48 6.36
N GLN A 747 -7.99 -10.77 5.68
CA GLN A 747 -7.04 -11.31 4.71
C GLN A 747 -5.74 -11.66 5.43
N PHE A 748 -5.16 -12.80 5.08
CA PHE A 748 -3.78 -13.15 5.41
C PHE A 748 -2.87 -12.62 4.30
N LEU A 749 -2.23 -11.48 4.56
CA LEU A 749 -1.49 -10.73 3.55
C LEU A 749 -0.17 -11.43 3.21
N LEU A 750 0.00 -11.78 1.94
CA LEU A 750 1.28 -12.17 1.36
C LEU A 750 1.81 -11.01 0.52
N THR A 751 2.83 -10.30 1.03
CA THR A 751 3.46 -9.18 0.32
C THR A 751 3.93 -9.61 -1.07
N PRO A 752 3.74 -8.78 -2.12
CA PRO A 752 4.19 -9.08 -3.48
C PRO A 752 5.69 -9.39 -3.56
N THR A 753 6.06 -10.15 -4.60
CA THR A 753 7.47 -10.38 -4.96
C THR A 753 8.14 -9.07 -5.40
N PRO A 754 9.47 -8.91 -5.20
CA PRO A 754 10.44 -9.92 -4.80
C PRO A 754 10.69 -10.05 -3.28
N ASN A 755 10.08 -9.21 -2.43
CA ASN A 755 10.53 -9.04 -1.06
C ASN A 755 10.08 -10.14 -0.07
N VAL A 756 9.04 -10.93 -0.39
CA VAL A 756 8.57 -12.13 0.36
C VAL A 756 8.60 -11.91 1.88
N THR A 757 8.19 -10.72 2.35
CA THR A 757 8.47 -10.24 3.71
C THR A 757 7.78 -11.10 4.77
N TYR A 758 6.67 -11.76 4.42
CA TYR A 758 5.96 -12.72 5.29
C TYR A 758 6.83 -13.88 5.78
N SER A 759 7.88 -14.26 5.03
CA SER A 759 8.83 -15.27 5.50
C SER A 759 9.78 -14.76 6.58
N ALA A 760 9.94 -13.43 6.74
CA ALA A 760 10.65 -12.84 7.88
C ALA A 760 9.84 -13.00 9.18
N CYS A 761 8.52 -12.79 9.13
CA CYS A 761 7.62 -13.04 10.26
C CYS A 761 7.73 -14.50 10.72
N PHE A 762 7.80 -15.43 9.76
CA PHE A 762 7.93 -16.84 10.08
C PHE A 762 9.31 -17.21 10.64
N VAL A 763 10.39 -16.73 10.03
CA VAL A 763 11.75 -16.96 10.55
C VAL A 763 11.92 -16.40 11.96
N SER A 764 11.25 -15.29 12.31
CA SER A 764 11.23 -14.79 13.70
C SER A 764 10.65 -15.80 14.70
N LYS A 765 9.63 -16.57 14.32
CA LYS A 765 9.06 -17.63 15.17
C LYS A 765 9.95 -18.87 15.26
N ILE A 766 10.71 -19.14 14.21
CA ILE A 766 11.72 -20.20 14.20
C ILE A 766 12.90 -19.82 15.11
N GLU A 767 13.39 -18.58 14.99
CA GLU A 767 14.41 -18.03 15.90
C GLU A 767 13.93 -18.05 17.35
N GLU A 768 12.69 -17.64 17.62
CA GLU A 768 12.09 -17.69 18.96
C GLU A 768 12.20 -19.10 19.56
N MET A 769 11.89 -20.14 18.78
CA MET A 769 12.05 -21.53 19.23
C MET A 769 13.50 -21.91 19.52
N PHE A 770 14.43 -21.57 18.64
CA PHE A 770 15.84 -21.92 18.85
C PHE A 770 16.44 -21.21 20.06
N VAL A 771 16.11 -19.94 20.26
CA VAL A 771 16.62 -19.14 21.38
C VAL A 771 16.01 -19.58 22.72
N THR A 772 14.71 -19.88 22.74
CA THR A 772 14.00 -20.20 23.99
C THR A 772 14.00 -21.69 24.32
N GLY A 773 14.22 -22.55 23.33
CA GLY A 773 14.00 -23.99 23.46
C GLY A 773 12.51 -24.36 23.60
N VAL A 774 11.58 -23.49 23.17
CA VAL A 774 10.13 -23.73 23.26
C VAL A 774 9.47 -23.38 21.92
N ALA A 775 8.68 -24.30 21.36
CA ALA A 775 7.92 -24.00 20.15
C ALA A 775 6.83 -22.95 20.46
N PRO A 776 6.70 -21.87 19.67
CA PRO A 776 5.76 -20.79 19.94
C PRO A 776 4.29 -21.23 19.86
N TYR A 777 4.00 -22.28 19.10
CA TYR A 777 2.67 -22.88 18.98
C TYR A 777 2.76 -24.40 18.79
N PRO A 778 1.71 -25.15 19.14
CA PRO A 778 1.73 -26.62 19.17
C PRO A 778 1.93 -27.25 17.78
N ALA A 779 2.81 -28.25 17.69
CA ALA A 779 2.99 -29.06 16.47
C ALA A 779 1.73 -29.85 16.11
N GLU A 780 0.84 -30.07 17.08
CA GLU A 780 -0.46 -30.70 16.94
C GLU A 780 -1.38 -29.93 15.98
N ARG A 781 -1.23 -28.60 15.86
CA ARG A 781 -1.91 -27.79 14.85
C ARG A 781 -1.52 -28.25 13.44
N THR A 782 -0.23 -28.37 13.18
CA THR A 782 0.25 -28.82 11.87
C THR A 782 -0.10 -30.29 11.63
N LEU A 783 -0.09 -31.14 12.66
CA LEU A 783 -0.47 -32.55 12.55
C LEU A 783 -1.93 -32.71 12.09
N ILE A 784 -2.87 -32.02 12.75
CA ILE A 784 -4.29 -32.12 12.39
C ILE A 784 -4.54 -31.59 10.97
N VAL A 785 -3.88 -30.49 10.58
CA VAL A 785 -3.99 -29.94 9.23
C VAL A 785 -3.43 -30.88 8.16
N SER A 786 -2.28 -31.50 8.42
CA SER A 786 -1.69 -32.50 7.51
C SER A 786 -2.64 -33.68 7.29
N GLY A 787 -3.26 -34.16 8.37
CA GLY A 787 -4.24 -35.25 8.30
C GLY A 787 -5.58 -34.87 7.67
N MET A 788 -6.07 -33.64 7.90
CA MET A 788 -7.25 -33.09 7.22
C MET A 788 -7.03 -33.07 5.71
N LEU A 789 -5.90 -32.51 5.25
CA LEU A 789 -5.59 -32.43 3.83
C LEU A 789 -5.49 -33.81 3.20
N GLU A 790 -4.72 -34.74 3.79
CA GLU A 790 -4.61 -36.09 3.25
C GLU A 790 -5.99 -36.77 3.14
N SER A 791 -6.85 -36.58 4.13
CA SER A 791 -8.18 -37.19 4.16
C SER A 791 -9.10 -36.57 3.10
N CYS A 792 -9.02 -35.26 2.88
CA CYS A 792 -9.72 -34.57 1.78
C CYS A 792 -9.24 -35.04 0.40
N LEU A 793 -7.93 -35.22 0.21
CA LEU A 793 -7.40 -35.78 -1.03
C LEU A 793 -7.80 -37.24 -1.23
N THR A 794 -7.94 -38.00 -0.14
CA THR A 794 -8.50 -39.36 -0.16
C THR A 794 -9.97 -39.34 -0.60
N SER A 795 -10.77 -38.41 -0.06
CA SER A 795 -12.16 -38.19 -0.47
C SER A 795 -12.25 -37.93 -1.98
N LYS A 796 -11.38 -37.06 -2.52
CA LYS A 796 -11.30 -36.78 -3.97
C LYS A 796 -11.06 -38.04 -4.81
N VAL A 797 -10.05 -38.84 -4.49
CA VAL A 797 -9.74 -40.05 -5.28
C VAL A 797 -10.76 -41.18 -5.09
N GLN A 798 -11.54 -41.14 -4.01
CA GLN A 798 -12.66 -42.05 -3.74
C GLN A 798 -14.01 -41.49 -4.25
N GLY A 799 -14.00 -40.61 -5.25
CA GLY A 799 -15.24 -40.12 -5.88
C GLY A 799 -16.01 -39.09 -5.05
N HIS A 800 -15.28 -38.28 -4.27
CA HIS A 800 -15.81 -37.21 -3.42
C HIS A 800 -16.66 -37.71 -2.24
N GLU A 801 -16.41 -38.93 -1.75
CA GLU A 801 -17.11 -39.50 -0.59
C GLU A 801 -16.81 -38.72 0.70
N ARG A 802 -17.82 -38.58 1.58
CA ARG A 802 -17.60 -38.03 2.94
C ARG A 802 -16.93 -39.11 3.79
N LEU A 803 -15.78 -38.80 4.36
CA LEU A 803 -14.97 -39.74 5.14
C LEU A 803 -15.02 -39.40 6.63
N GLU A 804 -15.30 -40.37 7.49
CA GLU A 804 -15.06 -40.26 8.92
C GLU A 804 -13.56 -40.35 9.21
N THR A 805 -13.07 -39.56 10.16
CA THR A 805 -11.62 -39.38 10.42
C THR A 805 -11.23 -39.68 11.87
N PRO A 806 -11.45 -40.91 12.37
CA PRO A 806 -11.14 -41.25 13.77
C PRO A 806 -9.66 -41.08 14.14
N HIS A 807 -8.75 -41.16 13.16
CA HIS A 807 -7.32 -40.88 13.34
C HIS A 807 -7.01 -39.41 13.62
N LEU A 808 -7.93 -38.48 13.30
CA LEU A 808 -7.79 -37.04 13.55
C LEU A 808 -8.36 -36.60 14.92
N ASN A 809 -8.44 -37.52 15.88
CA ASN A 809 -8.75 -37.20 17.28
C ASN A 809 -7.55 -36.56 18.00
N VAL A 810 -7.09 -35.43 17.46
CA VAL A 810 -5.95 -34.64 17.94
C VAL A 810 -6.50 -33.45 18.72
N THR A 811 -6.05 -33.29 19.96
CA THR A 811 -6.50 -32.19 20.84
C THR A 811 -5.33 -31.33 21.29
N TYR A 812 -5.55 -30.02 21.35
CA TYR A 812 -4.58 -29.05 21.87
C TYR A 812 -5.27 -27.71 22.20
N GLN A 813 -4.56 -26.84 22.91
CA GLN A 813 -5.02 -25.48 23.20
C GLN A 813 -4.27 -24.48 22.32
N ALA A 814 -5.01 -23.49 21.81
CA ALA A 814 -4.42 -22.37 21.10
C ALA A 814 -3.50 -21.55 22.03
N PRO A 815 -2.43 -20.95 21.51
CA PRO A 815 -1.64 -19.98 22.27
C PRO A 815 -2.49 -18.80 22.74
N VAL A 816 -2.22 -18.33 23.96
CA VAL A 816 -2.94 -17.17 24.52
C VAL A 816 -2.65 -15.91 23.70
N GLN A 817 -1.37 -15.69 23.40
CA GLN A 817 -0.91 -14.59 22.56
C GLN A 817 -1.07 -14.94 21.09
N SER A 818 -1.36 -13.93 20.27
CA SER A 818 -1.28 -14.13 18.83
C SER A 818 0.17 -14.12 18.35
N HIS A 819 0.43 -14.84 17.26
CA HIS A 819 1.74 -14.94 16.62
C HIS A 819 1.77 -14.29 15.24
N HIS A 820 0.67 -13.67 14.80
CA HIS A 820 0.62 -12.93 13.54
C HIS A 820 1.35 -11.58 13.67
N ALA A 821 1.81 -11.04 12.54
CA ALA A 821 2.56 -9.78 12.55
C ALA A 821 1.63 -8.58 12.78
N GLN A 822 1.93 -7.77 13.79
CA GLN A 822 1.16 -6.59 14.17
C GLN A 822 1.80 -5.29 13.64
N TRP A 823 0.98 -4.27 13.42
CA TRP A 823 1.36 -2.97 12.85
C TRP A 823 2.09 -2.05 13.83
#